data_AF-A0A2A4MG69-F1
#
_entry.id   AF-A0A2A4MG69-F1
#
_cell.length_a   1.000
_cell.length_b   1.000
_cell.length_c   1.000
_cell.angle_alpha   90.00
_cell.angle_beta   90.00
_cell.angle_gamma   90.00
#
_symmetry.space_group_name_H-M   'P 1'
#
loop_
_entity.id
_entity.type
_entity.pdbx_description
1 polymer ?
#
loop_
_entity_poly.entity_id
_entity_poly.type
_entity_poly.pdbx_seq_one_letter_code
_entity_poly.pdbx_strand_id
1 'polypeptide(L)'
;MNIKFLGKIFGTSNSRKLKKLGKIVTAVNTFEAGFEALDDEQLKAKTEEFRQRHEKGESLDAILPEAFAVVREAGKRVMKMRHFDVQMIGGIILHEGSIAEMRTGEGKTLVATLPAYLHGLTGEGVHIVTVNDYLAERDANWMRPLYEFLGLTVGIIGSGQSPTEKQAAYQCSITYGTNNEFGFDYLRDNMAFRPEDKMQGNLNFTIVDEVDSILIDEARTPLIISGAAEDSSQLYLAINKLIPKLEKGVPKKDVPKMMEDKDNPPEESGHFSVDEKTRQVELTQAGYSLIEDLLSEQKLLEEGESLYSATNLSLLHHVHSALKAHHLFKRDVEYIVQDKKVVLIDEHTGRTMDGRRLSEGLHQALEAKEGVDIQSESQTLASTTFQNYFRLYNNLSGMTGTADTEAFEFSQIYGLSVVVIPTNKPMLRNDANDLIYMSVEEKFEAIVEDIKEISEKGAPVLVGTASIDTSELLSKFLKKENVKHEVLNAKYHEKEAEIIAQAGRAGAITIATNMAGRGTDIKLGSFTREDFIEHLLKRSLASKSLKPDATEEELRENVYRKTAPSILPGVNKRQAEEMSFDELELALLRHWAEEFTWMSGKAVEGAGADELRTELDKNGRCKLHRLRWFKNVEDLGGLHV
;
A
#
# COMPACT_ATOMS: atom_id res chain seq x y z
N MET A 1 14.68 28.17 -29.01
CA MET A 1 14.60 28.93 -27.74
C MET A 1 14.66 27.91 -26.61
N ASN A 2 15.65 27.99 -25.71
CA ASN A 2 16.02 26.88 -24.83
C ASN A 2 14.99 26.71 -23.68
N ILE A 3 14.33 25.55 -23.56
CA ILE A 3 13.27 25.27 -22.57
C ILE A 3 13.72 25.56 -21.13
N LYS A 4 15.01 25.33 -20.82
CA LYS A 4 15.63 25.65 -19.52
C LYS A 4 15.69 27.15 -19.21
N PHE A 5 15.74 28.02 -20.21
CA PHE A 5 15.78 29.49 -20.04
C PHE A 5 14.38 30.06 -19.78
N LEU A 6 13.36 29.56 -20.49
CA LEU A 6 11.96 29.91 -20.26
C LEU A 6 11.47 29.45 -18.88
N GLY A 7 11.88 28.25 -18.43
CA GLY A 7 11.58 27.74 -17.09
C GLY A 7 12.21 28.56 -15.94
N LYS A 8 13.40 29.15 -16.15
CA LYS A 8 14.03 30.07 -15.17
C LYS A 8 13.35 31.44 -15.08
N ILE A 9 12.74 31.92 -16.16
CA ILE A 9 12.11 33.25 -16.23
C ILE A 9 10.63 33.23 -15.81
N PHE A 10 9.88 32.19 -16.19
CA PHE A 10 8.44 32.10 -15.91
C PHE A 10 8.08 31.14 -14.76
N GLY A 11 9.05 30.36 -14.26
CA GLY A 11 8.82 29.28 -13.30
C GLY A 11 8.15 28.05 -13.92
N THR A 12 8.17 26.92 -13.20
CA THR A 12 7.40 25.71 -13.57
C THR A 12 5.90 25.94 -13.34
N SER A 13 5.04 25.12 -13.96
CA SER A 13 3.59 25.12 -13.68
C SER A 13 3.32 25.01 -12.17
N ASN A 14 4.05 24.10 -11.50
CA ASN A 14 3.98 23.89 -10.06
C ASN A 14 4.31 25.18 -9.27
N SER A 15 5.43 25.85 -9.58
CA SER A 15 5.84 27.08 -8.87
C SER A 15 4.82 28.23 -9.02
N ARG A 16 4.16 28.33 -10.17
CA ARG A 16 3.10 29.34 -10.41
C ARG A 16 1.85 29.01 -9.60
N LYS A 17 1.45 27.74 -9.52
CA LYS A 17 0.34 27.28 -8.68
C LYS A 17 0.63 27.58 -7.21
N LEU A 18 1.79 27.17 -6.68
CA LEU A 18 2.19 27.45 -5.29
C LEU A 18 2.19 28.95 -4.95
N LYS A 19 2.65 29.82 -5.87
CA LYS A 19 2.62 31.28 -5.65
C LYS A 19 1.21 31.84 -5.55
N LYS A 20 0.24 31.29 -6.31
CA LYS A 20 -1.18 31.65 -6.19
C LYS A 20 -1.73 31.21 -4.83
N LEU A 21 -1.47 29.95 -4.45
CA LEU A 21 -1.92 29.39 -3.17
C LEU A 21 -1.32 30.13 -1.97
N GLY A 22 -0.05 30.56 -2.03
CA GLY A 22 0.58 31.34 -0.98
C GLY A 22 -0.13 32.67 -0.67
N LYS A 23 -0.85 33.27 -1.63
CA LYS A 23 -1.68 34.45 -1.36
C LYS A 23 -2.88 34.12 -0.47
N ILE A 24 -3.49 32.95 -0.68
CA ILE A 24 -4.60 32.45 0.14
C ILE A 24 -4.10 32.14 1.55
N VAL A 25 -2.95 31.48 1.67
CA VAL A 25 -2.30 31.25 2.99
C VAL A 25 -2.01 32.56 3.71
N THR A 26 -1.57 33.59 2.98
CA THR A 26 -1.36 34.92 3.56
C THR A 26 -2.67 35.49 4.11
N ALA A 27 -3.80 35.32 3.41
CA ALA A 27 -5.11 35.72 3.90
C ALA A 27 -5.52 34.91 5.15
N VAL A 28 -5.35 33.58 5.16
CA VAL A 28 -5.57 32.74 6.35
C VAL A 28 -4.79 33.28 7.55
N ASN A 29 -3.51 33.61 7.36
CA ASN A 29 -2.63 34.12 8.42
C ASN A 29 -3.11 35.47 9.01
N THR A 30 -3.85 36.29 8.25
CA THR A 30 -4.39 37.56 8.77
C THR A 30 -5.50 37.39 9.81
N PHE A 31 -6.21 36.26 9.82
CA PHE A 31 -7.27 35.98 10.78
C PHE A 31 -6.76 35.46 12.13
N GLU A 32 -5.51 34.98 12.18
CA GLU A 32 -4.97 34.24 13.33
C GLU A 32 -5.01 35.04 14.63
N ALA A 33 -4.53 36.30 14.63
CA ALA A 33 -4.56 37.15 15.82
C ALA A 33 -5.98 37.46 16.31
N GLY A 34 -6.95 37.55 15.40
CA GLY A 34 -8.35 37.78 15.73
C GLY A 34 -8.99 36.56 16.37
N PHE A 35 -8.71 35.36 15.85
CA PHE A 35 -9.27 34.11 16.35
C PHE A 35 -8.57 33.61 17.62
N GLU A 36 -7.30 33.90 17.81
CA GLU A 36 -6.59 33.65 19.07
C GLU A 36 -7.24 34.39 20.25
N ALA A 37 -7.81 35.58 20.00
CA ALA A 37 -8.49 36.38 21.02
C ALA A 37 -9.92 35.91 21.34
N LEU A 38 -10.52 35.03 20.52
CA LEU A 38 -11.86 34.51 20.76
C LEU A 38 -11.86 33.49 21.90
N ASP A 39 -12.94 33.40 22.66
CA ASP A 39 -13.16 32.26 23.54
C ASP A 39 -13.62 31.01 22.74
N ASP A 40 -13.76 29.87 23.44
CA ASP A 40 -14.11 28.61 22.80
C ASP A 40 -15.55 28.62 22.25
N GLU A 41 -16.50 29.30 22.90
CA GLU A 41 -17.89 29.36 22.43
C GLU A 41 -18.00 30.20 21.14
N GLN A 42 -17.28 31.32 21.10
CA GLN A 42 -17.19 32.19 19.93
C GLN A 42 -16.53 31.49 18.74
N LEU A 43 -15.47 30.72 18.98
CA LEU A 43 -14.80 29.98 17.91
C LEU A 43 -15.71 28.87 17.35
N LYS A 44 -16.46 28.18 18.20
CA LYS A 44 -17.45 27.17 17.79
C LYS A 44 -18.63 27.77 17.01
N ALA A 45 -19.07 28.97 17.41
CA ALA A 45 -20.16 29.67 16.73
C ALA A 45 -19.83 30.00 15.26
N LYS A 46 -18.55 30.02 14.88
CA LYS A 46 -18.12 30.19 13.48
C LYS A 46 -18.64 29.11 12.54
N THR A 47 -18.79 27.86 13.02
CA THR A 47 -19.34 26.78 12.20
C THR A 47 -20.74 27.12 11.70
N GLU A 48 -21.61 27.58 12.59
CA GLU A 48 -22.98 27.95 12.26
C GLU A 48 -23.04 29.22 11.38
N GLU A 49 -22.16 30.19 11.64
CA GLU A 49 -22.00 31.37 10.79
C GLU A 49 -21.65 30.98 9.34
N PHE A 50 -20.70 30.06 9.16
CA PHE A 50 -20.27 29.61 7.84
C PHE A 50 -21.34 28.78 7.13
N ARG A 51 -22.07 27.92 7.84
CA ARG A 51 -23.23 27.19 7.29
C ARG A 51 -24.28 28.15 6.74
N GLN A 52 -24.68 29.14 7.54
CA GLN A 52 -25.66 30.14 7.11
C GLN A 52 -25.18 31.00 5.94
N ARG A 53 -23.89 31.33 5.88
CA ARG A 53 -23.27 32.03 4.74
C ARG A 53 -23.34 31.18 3.47
N HIS A 54 -23.03 29.89 3.58
CA HIS A 54 -23.09 28.97 2.46
C HIS A 54 -24.53 28.76 1.96
N GLU A 55 -25.50 28.57 2.87
CA GLU A 55 -26.92 28.46 2.53
C GLU A 55 -27.47 29.72 1.82
N LYS A 56 -26.90 30.89 2.13
CA LYS A 56 -27.21 32.16 1.43
C LYS A 56 -26.53 32.29 0.06
N GLY A 57 -25.75 31.30 -0.36
CA GLY A 57 -25.12 31.22 -1.68
C GLY A 57 -23.65 31.66 -1.73
N GLU A 58 -23.00 31.90 -0.59
CA GLU A 58 -21.55 32.13 -0.58
C GLU A 58 -20.81 30.82 -0.89
N SER A 59 -19.80 30.88 -1.77
CA SER A 59 -19.04 29.68 -2.17
C SER A 59 -18.07 29.23 -1.07
N LEU A 60 -17.76 27.92 -1.06
CA LEU A 60 -16.74 27.38 -0.16
C LEU A 60 -15.38 28.04 -0.38
N ASP A 61 -15.02 28.39 -1.62
CA ASP A 61 -13.80 29.15 -1.95
C ASP A 61 -13.69 30.49 -1.20
N ALA A 62 -14.81 31.20 -1.04
CA ALA A 62 -14.85 32.49 -0.35
C ALA A 62 -14.75 32.32 1.17
N ILE A 63 -15.36 31.26 1.70
CA ILE A 63 -15.34 30.91 3.12
C ILE A 63 -13.99 30.33 3.54
N LEU A 64 -13.26 29.68 2.62
CA LEU A 64 -12.05 28.90 2.87
C LEU A 64 -11.03 29.62 3.76
N PRO A 65 -10.62 30.88 3.50
CA PRO A 65 -9.57 31.51 4.30
C PRO A 65 -9.93 31.63 5.79
N GLU A 66 -11.18 31.97 6.08
CA GLU A 66 -11.70 32.09 7.45
C GLU A 66 -11.89 30.70 8.08
N ALA A 67 -12.49 29.74 7.35
CA ALA A 67 -12.68 28.39 7.84
C ALA A 67 -11.35 27.69 8.18
N PHE A 68 -10.32 27.83 7.34
CA PHE A 68 -9.01 27.25 7.57
C PHE A 68 -8.32 27.89 8.78
N ALA A 69 -8.50 29.19 9.01
CA ALA A 69 -8.00 29.85 10.21
C ALA A 69 -8.71 29.36 11.49
N VAL A 70 -10.02 29.10 11.44
CA VAL A 70 -10.78 28.49 12.55
C VAL A 70 -10.26 27.09 12.86
N VAL A 71 -10.06 26.25 11.85
CA VAL A 71 -9.52 24.89 12.02
C VAL A 71 -8.10 24.92 12.59
N ARG A 72 -7.24 25.84 12.13
CA ARG A 72 -5.89 26.02 12.69
C ARG A 72 -5.94 26.34 14.18
N GLU A 73 -6.79 27.29 14.57
CA GLU A 73 -6.90 27.71 15.96
C GLU A 73 -7.49 26.58 16.83
N ALA A 74 -8.50 25.85 16.32
CA ALA A 74 -9.02 24.66 16.98
C ALA A 74 -7.95 23.57 17.17
N GLY A 75 -7.11 23.32 16.16
CA GLY A 75 -5.98 22.41 16.26
C GLY A 75 -4.97 22.83 17.33
N LYS A 76 -4.66 24.13 17.44
CA LYS A 76 -3.79 24.68 18.48
C LYS A 76 -4.40 24.48 19.88
N ARG A 77 -5.71 24.70 20.04
CA ARG A 77 -6.40 24.59 21.35
C ARG A 77 -6.55 23.15 21.82
N VAL A 78 -7.11 22.29 20.96
CA VAL A 78 -7.56 20.94 21.32
C VAL A 78 -6.45 19.91 21.12
N MET A 79 -5.71 20.01 20.01
CA MET A 79 -4.69 19.03 19.65
C MET A 79 -3.27 19.46 20.02
N LYS A 80 -3.09 20.73 20.43
CA LYS A 80 -1.77 21.36 20.63
C LYS A 80 -0.90 21.34 19.37
N MET A 81 -1.54 21.33 18.20
CA MET A 81 -0.89 21.29 16.89
C MET A 81 -1.40 22.45 16.05
N ARG A 82 -0.51 23.40 15.76
CA ARG A 82 -0.79 24.50 14.83
C ARG A 82 -0.37 24.07 13.44
N HIS A 83 -1.27 24.16 12.46
CA HIS A 83 -0.93 23.89 11.07
C HIS A 83 0.17 24.82 10.56
N PHE A 84 1.15 24.27 9.84
CA PHE A 84 2.16 25.01 9.10
C PHE A 84 1.61 25.59 7.78
N ASP A 85 2.32 26.55 7.21
CA ASP A 85 1.91 27.17 5.95
C ASP A 85 1.90 26.17 4.78
N VAL A 86 2.84 25.22 4.76
CA VAL A 86 2.85 24.13 3.76
C VAL A 86 1.65 23.19 3.90
N GLN A 87 1.16 22.99 5.12
CA GLN A 87 -0.04 22.19 5.39
C GLN A 87 -1.30 22.92 4.93
N MET A 88 -1.34 24.26 5.06
CA MET A 88 -2.42 25.07 4.48
C MET A 88 -2.47 24.97 2.97
N ILE A 89 -1.32 25.01 2.30
CA ILE A 89 -1.22 24.78 0.86
C ILE A 89 -1.80 23.40 0.50
N GLY A 90 -1.44 22.37 1.26
CA GLY A 90 -1.98 21.01 1.09
C GLY A 90 -3.51 20.97 1.20
N GLY A 91 -4.08 21.58 2.24
CA GLY A 91 -5.53 21.63 2.41
C GLY A 91 -6.25 22.34 1.27
N ILE A 92 -5.66 23.41 0.72
CA ILE A 92 -6.24 24.13 -0.42
C ILE A 92 -6.19 23.25 -1.69
N ILE A 93 -5.08 22.53 -1.92
CA ILE A 93 -4.95 21.63 -3.07
C ILE A 93 -5.98 20.50 -3.02
N LEU A 94 -6.22 19.95 -1.83
CA LEU A 94 -7.25 18.92 -1.63
C LEU A 94 -8.65 19.48 -1.93
N HIS A 95 -8.95 20.69 -1.43
CA HIS A 95 -10.22 21.37 -1.74
C HIS A 95 -10.43 21.58 -3.26
N GLU A 96 -9.37 21.94 -3.99
CA GLU A 96 -9.40 22.13 -5.45
C GLU A 96 -9.63 20.81 -6.25
N GLY A 97 -9.72 19.64 -5.60
CA GLY A 97 -9.85 18.36 -6.30
C GLY A 97 -8.56 17.92 -6.99
N SER A 98 -7.44 18.05 -6.28
CA SER A 98 -6.10 17.72 -6.78
C SER A 98 -5.33 16.86 -5.78
N ILE A 99 -4.17 16.36 -6.21
CA ILE A 99 -3.28 15.56 -5.37
C ILE A 99 -2.22 16.44 -4.71
N ALA A 100 -2.20 16.45 -3.38
CA ALA A 100 -1.18 17.09 -2.59
C ALA A 100 -0.02 16.11 -2.33
N GLU A 101 1.10 16.29 -3.04
CA GLU A 101 2.32 15.54 -2.71
C GLU A 101 3.05 16.23 -1.55
N MET A 102 3.03 15.56 -0.40
CA MET A 102 3.65 15.98 0.85
C MET A 102 4.49 14.84 1.40
N ARG A 103 5.78 15.09 1.63
CA ARG A 103 6.70 14.09 2.18
C ARG A 103 6.19 13.53 3.52
N THR A 104 6.52 12.28 3.80
CA THR A 104 6.21 11.61 5.08
C THR A 104 6.71 12.46 6.26
N GLY A 105 5.92 12.56 7.32
CA GLY A 105 6.19 13.45 8.45
C GLY A 105 5.72 14.91 8.31
N GLU A 106 5.25 15.36 7.13
CA GLU A 106 4.68 16.71 6.97
C GLU A 106 3.25 16.84 7.56
N GLY A 107 2.69 15.76 8.12
CA GLY A 107 1.40 15.78 8.84
C GLY A 107 0.15 15.68 7.96
N LYS A 108 0.15 14.78 6.97
CA LYS A 108 -0.97 14.54 6.03
C LYS A 108 -2.33 14.36 6.72
N THR A 109 -2.38 13.56 7.80
CA THR A 109 -3.62 13.35 8.58
C THR A 109 -4.18 14.67 9.13
N LEU A 110 -3.33 15.57 9.62
CA LEU A 110 -3.75 16.88 10.12
C LEU A 110 -4.16 17.82 8.96
N VAL A 111 -3.53 17.70 7.79
CA VAL A 111 -3.88 18.47 6.59
C VAL A 111 -5.31 18.18 6.13
N ALA A 112 -5.73 16.92 6.13
CA ALA A 112 -7.07 16.51 5.70
C ALA A 112 -8.20 17.17 6.51
N THR A 113 -7.94 17.56 7.77
CA THR A 113 -8.93 18.25 8.62
C THR A 113 -9.42 19.58 8.05
N LEU A 114 -8.56 20.28 7.29
CA LEU A 114 -8.88 21.58 6.71
C LEU A 114 -10.01 21.50 5.66
N PRO A 115 -9.84 20.75 4.54
CA PRO A 115 -10.91 20.59 3.56
C PRO A 115 -12.06 19.74 4.09
N ALA A 116 -11.82 18.75 4.96
CA ALA A 116 -12.89 17.93 5.52
C ALA A 116 -13.84 18.76 6.40
N TYR A 117 -13.32 19.71 7.19
CA TYR A 117 -14.16 20.67 7.91
C TYR A 117 -14.95 21.55 6.94
N LEU A 118 -14.26 22.16 5.95
CA LEU A 118 -14.89 23.07 4.99
C LEU A 118 -16.04 22.41 4.21
N HIS A 119 -15.83 21.20 3.68
CA HIS A 119 -16.87 20.43 3.00
C HIS A 119 -17.90 19.85 3.97
N GLY A 120 -17.52 19.52 5.20
CA GLY A 120 -18.44 19.09 6.25
C GLY A 120 -19.48 20.15 6.62
N LEU A 121 -19.25 21.42 6.30
CA LEU A 121 -20.24 22.50 6.46
C LEU A 121 -21.46 22.33 5.54
N THR A 122 -21.36 21.64 4.41
CA THR A 122 -22.49 21.48 3.47
C THR A 122 -23.53 20.48 3.96
N GLY A 123 -23.17 19.59 4.89
CA GLY A 123 -24.04 18.50 5.35
C GLY A 123 -24.21 17.36 4.35
N GLU A 124 -23.50 17.38 3.21
CA GLU A 124 -23.59 16.34 2.17
C GLU A 124 -22.63 15.16 2.40
N GLY A 125 -21.85 15.20 3.48
CA GLY A 125 -20.89 14.16 3.86
C GLY A 125 -19.52 14.30 3.19
N VAL A 126 -18.48 13.89 3.93
CA VAL A 126 -17.10 13.79 3.46
C VAL A 126 -16.58 12.39 3.73
N HIS A 127 -16.01 11.74 2.72
CA HIS A 127 -15.38 10.43 2.88
C HIS A 127 -13.85 10.58 2.94
N ILE A 128 -13.23 10.07 4.00
CA ILE A 128 -11.76 10.02 4.11
C ILE A 128 -11.35 8.56 4.01
N VAL A 129 -10.59 8.26 2.96
CA VAL A 129 -10.21 6.90 2.62
C VAL A 129 -8.79 6.63 3.05
N THR A 130 -8.60 5.55 3.82
CA THR A 130 -7.28 5.04 4.22
C THR A 130 -7.02 3.64 3.63
N VAL A 131 -5.79 3.17 3.78
CA VAL A 131 -5.34 1.87 3.25
C VAL A 131 -5.86 0.67 4.08
N ASN A 132 -6.16 0.87 5.37
CA ASN A 132 -6.66 -0.21 6.23
C ASN A 132 -7.53 0.32 7.38
N ASP A 133 -8.32 -0.59 7.97
CA ASP A 133 -9.30 -0.29 9.03
C ASP A 133 -8.62 0.31 10.28
N TYR A 134 -7.42 -0.15 10.64
CA TYR A 134 -6.67 0.41 11.78
C TYR A 134 -6.34 1.89 11.58
N LEU A 135 -5.87 2.28 10.39
CA LEU A 135 -5.58 3.68 10.08
C LEU A 135 -6.86 4.52 10.04
N ALA A 136 -7.96 3.97 9.49
CA ALA A 136 -9.25 4.65 9.48
C ALA A 136 -9.72 4.95 10.92
N GLU A 137 -9.69 3.94 11.79
CA GLU A 137 -10.10 4.09 13.19
C GLU A 137 -9.18 5.02 13.97
N ARG A 138 -7.87 4.85 13.84
CA ARG A 138 -6.86 5.70 14.49
C ARG A 138 -7.02 7.15 14.09
N ASP A 139 -7.09 7.44 12.80
CA ASP A 139 -7.11 8.81 12.29
C ASP A 139 -8.44 9.50 12.58
N ALA A 140 -9.55 8.76 12.46
CA ALA A 140 -10.86 9.26 12.89
C ALA A 140 -10.83 9.65 14.36
N ASN A 141 -10.38 8.76 15.25
CA ASN A 141 -10.36 9.03 16.69
C ASN A 141 -9.32 10.07 17.10
N TRP A 142 -8.21 10.17 16.38
CA TRP A 142 -7.18 11.18 16.64
C TRP A 142 -7.65 12.59 16.23
N MET A 143 -8.35 12.72 15.10
CA MET A 143 -8.88 14.01 14.61
C MET A 143 -10.27 14.35 15.17
N ARG A 144 -11.01 13.37 15.71
CA ARG A 144 -12.35 13.54 16.31
C ARG A 144 -12.46 14.72 17.28
N PRO A 145 -11.52 14.94 18.23
CA PRO A 145 -11.61 16.07 19.16
C PRO A 145 -11.66 17.43 18.45
N LEU A 146 -10.97 17.58 17.31
CA LEU A 146 -11.01 18.82 16.52
C LEU A 146 -12.37 19.01 15.85
N TYR A 147 -12.88 17.96 15.18
CA TYR A 147 -14.15 18.01 14.47
C TYR A 147 -15.33 18.22 15.43
N GLU A 148 -15.38 17.46 16.53
CA GLU A 148 -16.43 17.55 17.53
C GLU A 148 -16.36 18.87 18.32
N PHE A 149 -15.15 19.40 18.56
CA PHE A 149 -14.99 20.75 19.11
C PHE A 149 -15.70 21.76 18.22
N LEU A 150 -15.52 21.69 16.89
CA LEU A 150 -16.17 22.56 15.91
C LEU A 150 -17.60 22.16 15.54
N GLY A 151 -18.21 21.17 16.21
CA GLY A 151 -19.61 20.80 16.01
C GLY A 151 -19.89 19.97 14.75
N LEU A 152 -18.90 19.22 14.26
CA LEU A 152 -19.06 18.18 13.24
C LEU A 152 -19.07 16.79 13.87
N THR A 153 -19.79 15.85 13.25
CA THR A 153 -19.83 14.44 13.67
C THR A 153 -18.89 13.59 12.84
N VAL A 154 -18.33 12.54 13.45
CA VAL A 154 -17.33 11.65 12.82
C VAL A 154 -17.78 10.19 12.93
N GLY A 155 -18.00 9.56 11.78
CA GLY A 155 -18.32 8.14 11.61
C GLY A 155 -17.10 7.33 11.16
N ILE A 156 -17.10 6.04 11.48
CA ILE A 156 -16.06 5.09 11.08
C ILE A 156 -16.77 3.86 10.50
N ILE A 157 -16.43 3.50 9.27
CA ILE A 157 -16.84 2.25 8.66
C ILE A 157 -15.68 1.24 8.70
N GLY A 158 -16.01 -0.01 8.99
CA GLY A 158 -15.04 -1.10 9.07
C GLY A 158 -15.70 -2.45 8.83
N SER A 159 -14.88 -3.49 8.68
CA SER A 159 -15.39 -4.82 8.36
C SER A 159 -16.20 -5.42 9.53
N GLY A 160 -17.25 -6.18 9.19
CA GLY A 160 -18.09 -6.88 10.17
C GLY A 160 -19.16 -6.03 10.87
N GLN A 161 -19.24 -4.73 10.59
CA GLN A 161 -20.33 -3.87 11.07
C GLN A 161 -21.68 -4.24 10.43
N SER A 162 -22.75 -4.06 11.20
CA SER A 162 -24.12 -4.20 10.70
C SER A 162 -24.50 -3.07 9.74
N PRO A 163 -25.45 -3.29 8.82
CA PRO A 163 -25.95 -2.23 7.93
C PRO A 163 -26.45 -0.98 8.68
N THR A 164 -27.06 -1.17 9.85
CA THR A 164 -27.54 -0.06 10.70
C THR A 164 -26.41 0.78 11.28
N GLU A 165 -25.30 0.15 11.69
CA GLU A 165 -24.12 0.88 12.19
C GLU A 165 -23.46 1.67 11.05
N LYS A 166 -23.35 1.05 9.87
CA LYS A 166 -22.81 1.72 8.67
C LYS A 166 -23.67 2.90 8.25
N GLN A 167 -24.99 2.74 8.22
CA GLN A 167 -25.91 3.83 7.91
C GLN A 167 -25.75 5.01 8.87
N ALA A 168 -25.61 4.75 10.18
CA ALA A 168 -25.33 5.79 11.17
C ALA A 168 -23.96 6.46 10.96
N ALA A 169 -22.94 5.70 10.56
CA ALA A 169 -21.63 6.25 10.24
C ALA A 169 -21.69 7.17 9.01
N TYR A 170 -22.32 6.75 7.91
CA TYR A 170 -22.49 7.55 6.69
C TYR A 170 -23.33 8.82 6.88
N GLN A 171 -24.19 8.88 7.91
CA GLN A 171 -24.94 10.08 8.29
C GLN A 171 -24.10 11.13 9.03
N CYS A 172 -22.85 10.80 9.41
CA CYS A 172 -21.95 11.76 10.02
C CYS A 172 -21.45 12.80 9.00
N SER A 173 -21.05 13.98 9.48
CA SER A 173 -20.45 15.01 8.62
C SER A 173 -19.20 14.50 7.90
N ILE A 174 -18.43 13.64 8.57
CA ILE A 174 -17.19 13.04 8.07
C ILE A 174 -17.22 11.55 8.37
N THR A 175 -16.91 10.72 7.38
CA THR A 175 -16.84 9.26 7.49
C THR A 175 -15.45 8.78 7.09
N TYR A 176 -14.77 8.09 8.00
CA TYR A 176 -13.50 7.41 7.72
C TYR A 176 -13.76 5.95 7.37
N GLY A 177 -12.99 5.41 6.43
CA GLY A 177 -13.08 4.01 6.03
C GLY A 177 -12.01 3.61 5.03
N THR A 178 -12.03 2.35 4.62
CA THR A 178 -11.15 1.85 3.55
C THR A 178 -11.84 1.91 2.20
N ASN A 179 -11.04 1.97 1.13
CA ASN A 179 -11.51 1.86 -0.24
C ASN A 179 -12.40 0.63 -0.45
N ASN A 180 -12.02 -0.51 0.12
CA ASN A 180 -12.78 -1.75 0.07
C ASN A 180 -14.16 -1.60 0.71
N GLU A 181 -14.25 -1.07 1.94
CA GLU A 181 -15.55 -0.91 2.62
C GLU A 181 -16.46 0.06 1.86
N PHE A 182 -15.95 1.22 1.43
CA PHE A 182 -16.71 2.16 0.61
C PHE A 182 -17.19 1.54 -0.71
N GLY A 183 -16.32 0.81 -1.42
CA GLY A 183 -16.67 0.20 -2.69
C GLY A 183 -17.65 -0.97 -2.56
N PHE A 184 -17.50 -1.82 -1.54
CA PHE A 184 -18.44 -2.92 -1.29
C PHE A 184 -19.79 -2.42 -0.79
N ASP A 185 -19.83 -1.37 0.04
CA ASP A 185 -21.10 -0.76 0.46
C ASP A 185 -21.83 -0.14 -0.73
N TYR A 186 -21.12 0.50 -1.66
CA TYR A 186 -21.69 0.95 -2.93
C TYR A 186 -22.29 -0.20 -3.73
N LEU A 187 -21.59 -1.34 -3.85
CA LEU A 187 -22.14 -2.52 -4.53
C LEU A 187 -23.38 -3.06 -3.81
N ARG A 188 -23.38 -3.15 -2.48
CA ARG A 188 -24.52 -3.59 -1.66
C ARG A 188 -25.72 -2.66 -1.81
N ASP A 189 -25.51 -1.34 -1.83
CA ASP A 189 -26.57 -0.35 -2.00
C ASP A 189 -27.25 -0.45 -3.38
N ASN A 190 -26.51 -0.89 -4.41
CA ASN A 190 -27.08 -1.14 -5.74
C ASN A 190 -27.79 -2.49 -5.87
N MET A 191 -27.64 -3.37 -4.87
CA MET A 191 -28.40 -4.62 -4.74
C MET A 191 -29.57 -4.50 -3.75
N ALA A 192 -29.68 -3.38 -3.03
CA ALA A 192 -30.76 -3.14 -2.08
C ALA A 192 -32.11 -3.04 -2.80
N PHE A 193 -33.13 -3.76 -2.31
CA PHE A 193 -34.47 -3.76 -2.89
C PHE A 193 -35.25 -2.48 -2.61
N ARG A 194 -34.92 -1.78 -1.51
CA ARG A 194 -35.58 -0.55 -1.07
C ARG A 194 -34.57 0.57 -0.89
N PRO A 195 -34.94 1.83 -1.22
CA PRO A 195 -34.06 2.98 -0.98
C PRO A 195 -33.68 3.15 0.50
N GLU A 196 -34.58 2.79 1.43
CA GLU A 196 -34.33 2.92 2.87
C GLU A 196 -33.26 1.96 3.40
N ASP A 197 -32.99 0.87 2.68
CA ASP A 197 -32.00 -0.13 3.04
C ASP A 197 -30.58 0.27 2.57
N LYS A 198 -30.45 1.39 1.85
CA LYS A 198 -29.15 1.93 1.42
C LYS A 198 -28.40 2.57 2.59
N MET A 199 -27.10 2.35 2.60
CA MET A 199 -26.19 2.82 3.63
C MET A 199 -25.52 4.14 3.24
N GLN A 200 -25.02 4.26 2.01
CA GLN A 200 -24.33 5.45 1.52
C GLN A 200 -25.30 6.57 1.18
N GLY A 201 -24.90 7.80 1.50
CA GLY A 201 -25.53 9.01 1.02
C GLY A 201 -25.01 9.43 -0.36
N ASN A 202 -25.06 10.73 -0.63
CA ASN A 202 -24.49 11.30 -1.85
C ASN A 202 -22.96 11.23 -1.82
N LEU A 203 -22.34 10.83 -2.93
CA LEU A 203 -20.89 10.83 -3.08
C LEU A 203 -20.39 12.25 -3.38
N ASN A 204 -20.28 13.07 -2.34
CA ASN A 204 -19.95 14.49 -2.48
C ASN A 204 -18.44 14.75 -2.60
N PHE A 205 -17.72 14.66 -1.49
CA PHE A 205 -16.29 14.96 -1.42
C PHE A 205 -15.53 13.80 -0.81
N THR A 206 -14.40 13.45 -1.42
CA THR A 206 -13.50 12.42 -0.90
C THR A 206 -12.05 12.84 -0.88
N ILE A 207 -11.35 12.44 0.18
CA ILE A 207 -9.91 12.58 0.33
C ILE A 207 -9.34 11.18 0.45
N VAL A 208 -8.54 10.79 -0.54
CA VAL A 208 -7.83 9.50 -0.53
C VAL A 208 -6.44 9.71 0.05
N ASP A 209 -6.19 9.20 1.26
CA ASP A 209 -4.84 9.13 1.81
C ASP A 209 -4.06 8.02 1.11
N GLU A 210 -2.76 8.24 0.90
CA GLU A 210 -1.88 7.31 0.18
C GLU A 210 -2.45 6.94 -1.20
N VAL A 211 -2.84 7.99 -1.94
CA VAL A 211 -3.60 7.92 -3.20
C VAL A 211 -2.92 7.09 -4.31
N ASP A 212 -1.59 7.06 -4.34
CA ASP A 212 -0.80 6.21 -5.23
C ASP A 212 -1.11 4.74 -5.01
N SER A 213 -1.14 4.27 -3.77
CA SER A 213 -1.44 2.87 -3.56
C SER A 213 -2.90 2.51 -3.75
N ILE A 214 -3.83 3.39 -3.42
CA ILE A 214 -5.26 3.06 -3.55
C ILE A 214 -5.69 3.15 -5.03
N LEU A 215 -5.34 4.24 -5.72
CA LEU A 215 -5.84 4.53 -7.06
C LEU A 215 -4.97 3.96 -8.19
N ILE A 216 -3.74 3.51 -7.90
CA ILE A 216 -2.84 2.86 -8.85
C ILE A 216 -2.62 1.39 -8.46
N ASP A 217 -1.99 1.12 -7.30
CA ASP A 217 -1.57 -0.25 -6.95
C ASP A 217 -2.75 -1.21 -6.71
N GLU A 218 -3.75 -0.79 -5.94
CA GLU A 218 -4.93 -1.60 -5.60
C GLU A 218 -6.01 -1.56 -6.69
N ALA A 219 -5.98 -0.54 -7.55
CA ALA A 219 -6.92 -0.38 -8.65
C ALA A 219 -6.73 -1.43 -9.78
N ARG A 220 -5.74 -2.32 -9.65
CA ARG A 220 -5.49 -3.44 -10.58
C ARG A 220 -6.53 -4.55 -10.51
N THR A 221 -7.20 -4.71 -9.36
CA THR A 221 -8.21 -5.77 -9.16
C THR A 221 -9.60 -5.16 -8.94
N PRO A 222 -10.65 -5.66 -9.62
CA PRO A 222 -12.01 -5.19 -9.40
C PRO A 222 -12.56 -5.69 -8.06
N LEU A 223 -13.56 -4.95 -7.55
CA LEU A 223 -14.42 -5.39 -6.47
C LEU A 223 -15.54 -6.26 -7.05
N ILE A 224 -15.74 -7.43 -6.45
CA ILE A 224 -16.71 -8.42 -6.92
C ILE A 224 -17.48 -8.97 -5.71
N ILE A 225 -18.81 -8.92 -5.79
CA ILE A 225 -19.69 -9.68 -4.91
C ILE A 225 -20.18 -10.90 -5.68
N SER A 226 -19.80 -12.08 -5.20
CA SER A 226 -20.27 -13.35 -5.75
C SER A 226 -21.34 -13.95 -4.85
N GLY A 227 -22.34 -14.57 -5.46
CA GLY A 227 -23.37 -15.36 -4.77
C GLY A 227 -23.37 -16.80 -5.26
N ALA A 228 -23.99 -17.68 -4.49
CA ALA A 228 -24.37 -18.98 -5.01
C ALA A 228 -25.34 -18.79 -6.18
N ALA A 229 -25.04 -19.41 -7.32
CA ALA A 229 -26.03 -19.58 -8.37
C ALA A 229 -27.13 -20.54 -7.89
N GLU A 230 -28.30 -20.48 -8.54
CA GLU A 230 -29.32 -21.52 -8.34
C GLU A 230 -28.72 -22.90 -8.62
N ASP A 231 -29.18 -23.91 -7.87
CA ASP A 231 -28.67 -25.27 -7.96
C ASP A 231 -29.06 -25.90 -9.32
N SER A 232 -28.15 -25.78 -10.29
CA SER A 232 -28.26 -26.36 -11.63
C SER A 232 -27.71 -27.80 -11.71
N SER A 233 -27.40 -28.43 -10.58
CA SER A 233 -26.81 -29.78 -10.55
C SER A 233 -27.68 -30.82 -11.27
N GLN A 234 -29.01 -30.71 -11.17
CA GLN A 234 -29.93 -31.61 -11.89
C GLN A 234 -29.85 -31.43 -13.40
N LEU A 235 -29.71 -30.19 -13.89
CA LEU A 235 -29.54 -29.89 -15.30
C LEU A 235 -28.22 -30.46 -15.85
N TYR A 236 -27.12 -30.28 -15.11
CA TYR A 236 -25.84 -30.89 -15.48
C TYR A 236 -25.92 -32.41 -15.59
N LEU A 237 -26.56 -33.07 -14.63
CA LEU A 237 -26.75 -34.53 -14.67
C LEU A 237 -27.65 -34.98 -15.83
N ALA A 238 -28.70 -34.22 -16.14
CA ALA A 238 -29.60 -34.54 -17.25
C ALA A 238 -28.90 -34.38 -18.60
N ILE A 239 -28.25 -33.25 -18.83
CA ILE A 239 -27.53 -32.94 -20.09
C ILE A 239 -26.35 -33.89 -20.29
N ASN A 240 -25.61 -34.23 -19.22
CA ASN A 240 -24.51 -35.18 -19.29
C ASN A 240 -24.94 -36.56 -19.84
N LYS A 241 -26.20 -36.98 -19.61
CA LYS A 241 -26.75 -38.23 -20.18
C LYS A 241 -27.09 -38.12 -21.68
N LEU A 242 -27.27 -36.90 -22.19
CA LEU A 242 -27.62 -36.64 -23.59
C LEU A 242 -26.37 -36.57 -24.47
N ILE A 243 -25.26 -36.02 -23.95
CA ILE A 243 -24.02 -35.80 -24.73
C ILE A 243 -23.50 -37.07 -25.43
N PRO A 244 -23.46 -38.26 -24.80
CA PRO A 244 -22.98 -39.47 -25.46
C PRO A 244 -23.82 -39.95 -26.66
N LYS A 245 -25.03 -39.39 -26.86
CA LYS A 245 -25.89 -39.68 -28.02
C LYS A 245 -25.53 -38.82 -29.25
N LEU A 246 -24.75 -37.77 -29.07
CA LEU A 246 -24.26 -36.93 -30.15
C LEU A 246 -23.00 -37.57 -30.76
N GLU A 247 -22.83 -37.43 -32.07
CA GLU A 247 -21.73 -38.06 -32.81
C GLU A 247 -20.74 -36.97 -33.23
N LYS A 248 -19.45 -37.21 -33.00
CA LYS A 248 -18.40 -36.28 -33.40
C LYS A 248 -18.28 -36.28 -34.93
N GLY A 249 -18.39 -35.11 -35.52
CA GLY A 249 -18.22 -34.88 -36.95
C GLY A 249 -16.77 -34.95 -37.42
N VAL A 250 -16.60 -35.27 -38.71
CA VAL A 250 -15.28 -35.30 -39.34
C VAL A 250 -14.91 -33.89 -39.82
N PRO A 251 -13.75 -33.33 -39.44
CA PRO A 251 -13.35 -31.99 -39.86
C PRO A 251 -13.23 -31.88 -41.39
N LYS A 252 -13.69 -30.76 -41.97
CA LYS A 252 -13.56 -30.43 -43.41
C LYS A 252 -12.14 -30.56 -43.98
N LYS A 253 -11.09 -30.54 -43.15
CA LYS A 253 -9.68 -30.65 -43.58
C LYS A 253 -9.22 -32.08 -43.86
N ASP A 254 -9.93 -33.11 -43.37
CA ASP A 254 -9.54 -34.52 -43.50
C ASP A 254 -10.33 -35.27 -44.57
N VAL A 255 -11.24 -34.59 -45.29
CA VAL A 255 -11.92 -35.14 -46.46
C VAL A 255 -10.91 -35.17 -47.62
N PRO A 256 -10.61 -36.34 -48.22
CA PRO A 256 -9.74 -36.40 -49.40
C PRO A 256 -10.31 -35.50 -50.51
N LYS A 257 -9.50 -34.61 -51.09
CA LYS A 257 -9.85 -33.71 -52.22
C LYS A 257 -10.51 -34.38 -53.43
N MET A 258 -10.56 -35.70 -53.48
CA MET A 258 -11.21 -36.48 -54.54
C MET A 258 -12.75 -36.60 -54.38
N MET A 259 -13.33 -36.10 -53.28
CA MET A 259 -14.78 -36.09 -53.02
C MET A 259 -15.42 -34.69 -53.03
N GLU A 260 -14.72 -33.65 -53.50
CA GLU A 260 -15.31 -32.31 -53.69
C GLU A 260 -16.13 -32.28 -55.00
N ASP A 261 -17.44 -32.56 -54.91
CA ASP A 261 -18.38 -32.29 -55.99
C ASP A 261 -18.79 -30.80 -55.96
N LYS A 262 -18.64 -30.08 -57.08
CA LYS A 262 -18.82 -28.61 -57.11
C LYS A 262 -20.26 -28.16 -56.95
N ASP A 263 -21.21 -29.05 -57.20
CA ASP A 263 -22.64 -28.77 -57.12
C ASP A 263 -23.27 -29.17 -55.78
N ASN A 264 -22.54 -29.91 -54.92
CA ASN A 264 -23.03 -30.34 -53.61
C ASN A 264 -21.89 -30.29 -52.56
N PRO A 265 -21.72 -29.18 -51.81
CA PRO A 265 -20.67 -29.08 -50.80
C PRO A 265 -20.85 -30.18 -49.74
N PRO A 266 -19.77 -30.80 -49.23
CA PRO A 266 -19.91 -31.83 -48.21
C PRO A 266 -20.59 -31.24 -46.97
N GLU A 267 -21.77 -31.78 -46.64
CA GLU A 267 -22.42 -31.52 -45.36
C GLU A 267 -21.46 -31.88 -44.23
N GLU A 268 -21.43 -31.05 -43.19
CA GLU A 268 -20.66 -31.37 -41.99
C GLU A 268 -21.25 -32.65 -41.39
N SER A 269 -20.51 -33.76 -41.51
CA SER A 269 -20.94 -35.04 -40.98
C SER A 269 -21.00 -34.96 -39.46
N GLY A 270 -21.91 -35.71 -38.83
CA GLY A 270 -22.06 -35.77 -37.38
C GLY A 270 -22.82 -34.58 -36.77
N HIS A 271 -22.87 -34.59 -35.44
CA HIS A 271 -23.68 -33.68 -34.62
C HIS A 271 -22.87 -32.48 -34.05
N PHE A 272 -21.55 -32.60 -33.91
CA PHE A 272 -20.70 -31.48 -33.47
C PHE A 272 -19.27 -31.61 -33.99
N SER A 273 -18.57 -30.50 -34.13
CA SER A 273 -17.14 -30.45 -34.48
C SER A 273 -16.29 -30.04 -33.27
N VAL A 274 -15.05 -30.53 -33.21
CA VAL A 274 -14.10 -30.21 -32.13
C VAL A 274 -12.82 -29.70 -32.76
N ASP A 275 -12.43 -28.48 -32.43
CA ASP A 275 -11.12 -27.94 -32.76
C ASP A 275 -10.20 -28.04 -31.53
N GLU A 276 -9.31 -29.03 -31.55
CA GLU A 276 -8.35 -29.27 -30.49
C GLU A 276 -7.30 -28.15 -30.38
N LYS A 277 -7.03 -27.39 -31.45
CA LYS A 277 -6.03 -26.31 -31.42
C LYS A 277 -6.56 -25.07 -30.72
N THR A 278 -7.81 -24.72 -30.99
CA THR A 278 -8.49 -23.57 -30.36
C THR A 278 -9.24 -23.98 -29.09
N ARG A 279 -9.31 -25.28 -28.79
CA ARG A 279 -10.09 -25.87 -27.68
C ARG A 279 -11.55 -25.43 -27.71
N GLN A 280 -12.16 -25.48 -28.90
CA GLN A 280 -13.56 -25.11 -29.12
C GLN A 280 -14.37 -26.31 -29.61
N VAL A 281 -15.67 -26.29 -29.28
CA VAL A 281 -16.66 -27.26 -29.75
C VAL A 281 -17.85 -26.50 -30.31
N GLU A 282 -18.23 -26.81 -31.54
CA GLU A 282 -19.35 -26.20 -32.25
C GLU A 282 -20.37 -27.28 -32.65
N LEU A 283 -21.65 -27.04 -32.40
CA LEU A 283 -22.73 -27.92 -32.85
C LEU A 283 -22.99 -27.71 -34.35
N THR A 284 -23.22 -28.81 -35.08
CA THR A 284 -23.69 -28.75 -36.47
C THR A 284 -25.21 -28.54 -36.51
N GLN A 285 -25.77 -28.17 -37.65
CA GLN A 285 -27.23 -28.05 -37.81
C GLN A 285 -27.97 -29.36 -37.46
N ALA A 286 -27.40 -30.51 -37.84
CA ALA A 286 -27.93 -31.82 -37.48
C ALA A 286 -27.87 -32.08 -35.96
N GLY A 287 -26.78 -31.67 -35.30
CA GLY A 287 -26.67 -31.78 -33.85
C GLY A 287 -27.61 -30.85 -33.10
N TYR A 288 -27.90 -29.67 -33.63
CA TYR A 288 -28.91 -28.76 -33.09
C TYR A 288 -30.30 -29.39 -33.10
N SER A 289 -30.73 -29.93 -34.24
CA SER A 289 -32.04 -30.60 -34.33
C SER A 289 -32.13 -31.78 -33.36
N LEU A 290 -31.08 -32.62 -33.31
CA LEU A 290 -31.10 -33.79 -32.43
C LEU A 290 -31.10 -33.41 -30.95
N ILE A 291 -30.33 -32.39 -30.54
CA ILE A 291 -30.29 -31.99 -29.13
C ILE A 291 -31.60 -31.29 -28.71
N GLU A 292 -32.24 -30.52 -29.59
CA GLU A 292 -33.57 -29.94 -29.34
C GLU A 292 -34.62 -31.03 -29.13
N ASP A 293 -34.63 -32.06 -29.97
CA ASP A 293 -35.53 -33.22 -29.83
C ASP A 293 -35.28 -33.95 -28.49
N LEU A 294 -34.01 -34.24 -28.16
CA LEU A 294 -33.63 -34.91 -26.92
C LEU A 294 -33.96 -34.09 -25.66
N LEU A 295 -33.82 -32.77 -25.72
CA LEU A 295 -34.18 -31.87 -24.62
C LEU A 295 -35.71 -31.78 -24.45
N SER A 296 -36.45 -31.79 -25.56
CA SER A 296 -37.92 -31.81 -25.56
C SER A 296 -38.46 -33.11 -24.96
N GLU A 297 -37.87 -34.26 -25.32
CA GLU A 297 -38.22 -35.57 -24.73
C GLU A 297 -38.02 -35.61 -23.21
N GLN A 298 -37.00 -34.92 -22.70
CA GLN A 298 -36.72 -34.80 -21.26
C GLN A 298 -37.55 -33.71 -20.57
N LYS A 299 -38.42 -33.00 -21.30
CA LYS A 299 -39.20 -31.84 -20.84
C LYS A 299 -38.33 -30.70 -20.29
N LEU A 300 -37.11 -30.57 -20.81
CA LEU A 300 -36.19 -29.47 -20.51
C LEU A 300 -36.34 -28.29 -21.48
N LEU A 301 -36.98 -28.54 -22.63
CA LEU A 301 -37.32 -27.57 -23.67
C LEU A 301 -38.80 -27.73 -24.03
N GLU A 302 -39.54 -26.64 -24.24
CA GLU A 302 -40.94 -26.71 -24.68
C GLU A 302 -41.02 -27.17 -26.15
N GLU A 303 -42.04 -27.98 -26.49
CA GLU A 303 -42.19 -28.52 -27.84
C GLU A 303 -42.33 -27.40 -28.88
N GLY A 304 -41.38 -27.31 -29.81
CA GLY A 304 -41.35 -26.32 -30.88
C GLY A 304 -40.59 -25.02 -30.54
N GLU A 305 -40.01 -24.90 -29.34
CA GLU A 305 -39.08 -23.82 -29.03
C GLU A 305 -37.66 -24.12 -29.54
N SER A 306 -36.96 -23.07 -29.97
CA SER A 306 -35.55 -23.19 -30.35
C SER A 306 -34.62 -22.98 -29.16
N LEU A 307 -33.53 -23.74 -29.15
CA LEU A 307 -32.42 -23.62 -28.20
C LEU A 307 -31.68 -22.27 -28.32
N TYR A 308 -31.80 -21.57 -29.46
CA TYR A 308 -31.23 -20.24 -29.68
C TYR A 308 -32.12 -19.08 -29.23
N SER A 309 -33.34 -19.37 -28.75
CA SER A 309 -34.18 -18.33 -28.19
C SER A 309 -33.50 -17.67 -26.96
N ALA A 310 -33.73 -16.37 -26.77
CA ALA A 310 -33.08 -15.61 -25.70
C ALA A 310 -33.36 -16.19 -24.30
N THR A 311 -34.48 -16.91 -24.13
CA THR A 311 -34.88 -17.60 -22.90
C THR A 311 -34.08 -18.88 -22.64
N ASN A 312 -33.57 -19.55 -23.69
CA ASN A 312 -32.92 -20.86 -23.61
C ASN A 312 -31.38 -20.81 -23.72
N LEU A 313 -30.79 -19.61 -23.75
CA LEU A 313 -29.33 -19.42 -23.84
C LEU A 313 -28.55 -20.09 -22.69
N SER A 314 -29.12 -20.14 -21.48
CA SER A 314 -28.51 -20.86 -20.35
C SER A 314 -28.45 -22.38 -20.60
N LEU A 315 -29.50 -22.95 -21.19
CA LEU A 315 -29.55 -24.37 -21.55
C LEU A 315 -28.52 -24.70 -22.64
N LEU A 316 -28.42 -23.85 -23.67
CA LEU A 316 -27.40 -23.95 -24.71
C LEU A 316 -25.98 -23.92 -24.12
N HIS A 317 -25.73 -23.01 -23.16
CA HIS A 317 -24.46 -22.91 -22.46
C HIS A 317 -24.09 -24.22 -21.75
N HIS A 318 -25.03 -24.83 -21.00
CA HIS A 318 -24.79 -26.11 -20.33
C HIS A 318 -24.48 -27.25 -21.32
N VAL A 319 -25.15 -27.30 -22.47
CA VAL A 319 -24.85 -28.27 -23.55
C VAL A 319 -23.42 -28.09 -24.06
N HIS A 320 -23.00 -26.86 -24.35
CA HIS A 320 -21.63 -26.58 -24.77
C HIS A 320 -20.59 -26.95 -23.70
N SER A 321 -20.83 -26.62 -22.43
CA SER A 321 -19.92 -26.97 -21.33
C SER A 321 -19.81 -28.48 -21.15
N ALA A 322 -20.90 -29.23 -21.29
CA ALA A 322 -20.88 -30.69 -21.27
C ALA A 322 -20.13 -31.29 -22.47
N LEU A 323 -20.35 -30.78 -23.69
CA LEU A 323 -19.60 -31.21 -24.87
C LEU A 323 -18.09 -30.98 -24.72
N LYS A 324 -17.69 -29.81 -24.22
CA LYS A 324 -16.28 -29.50 -23.91
C LYS A 324 -15.72 -30.47 -22.87
N ALA A 325 -16.44 -30.71 -21.77
CA ALA A 325 -16.03 -31.64 -20.72
C ALA A 325 -15.82 -33.07 -21.25
N HIS A 326 -16.66 -33.53 -22.18
CA HIS A 326 -16.53 -34.87 -22.79
C HIS A 326 -15.36 -34.99 -23.76
N HIS A 327 -15.16 -33.99 -24.63
CA HIS A 327 -14.28 -34.13 -25.81
C HIS A 327 -12.95 -33.38 -25.74
N LEU A 328 -12.84 -32.34 -24.90
CA LEU A 328 -11.60 -31.54 -24.76
C LEU A 328 -10.85 -31.81 -23.45
N PHE A 329 -11.46 -32.49 -22.49
CA PHE A 329 -10.87 -32.78 -21.19
C PHE A 329 -10.90 -34.29 -20.95
N LYS A 330 -9.71 -34.88 -20.84
CA LYS A 330 -9.49 -36.30 -20.60
C LYS A 330 -8.98 -36.50 -19.18
N ARG A 331 -9.51 -37.56 -18.57
CA ARG A 331 -9.04 -38.03 -17.28
C ARG A 331 -7.59 -38.50 -17.38
N ASP A 332 -6.82 -38.23 -16.34
CA ASP A 332 -5.39 -38.52 -16.19
C ASP A 332 -4.47 -37.74 -17.15
N VAL A 333 -5.00 -36.73 -17.85
CA VAL A 333 -4.25 -35.78 -18.67
C VAL A 333 -4.49 -34.35 -18.19
N GLU A 334 -5.70 -33.83 -18.33
CA GLU A 334 -6.04 -32.46 -17.90
C GLU A 334 -6.58 -32.40 -16.46
N TYR A 335 -7.11 -33.52 -15.94
CA TYR A 335 -7.62 -33.62 -14.57
C TYR A 335 -7.55 -35.05 -14.05
N ILE A 336 -7.64 -35.20 -12.72
CA ILE A 336 -7.82 -36.47 -12.03
C ILE A 336 -9.03 -36.40 -11.09
N VAL A 337 -9.54 -37.56 -10.70
CA VAL A 337 -10.56 -37.67 -9.66
C VAL A 337 -9.90 -38.20 -8.38
N GLN A 338 -9.80 -37.35 -7.36
CA GLN A 338 -9.21 -37.66 -6.07
C GLN A 338 -10.19 -37.29 -4.96
N ASP A 339 -10.37 -38.16 -3.96
CA ASP A 339 -11.30 -37.94 -2.83
C ASP A 339 -12.72 -37.56 -3.26
N LYS A 340 -13.21 -38.15 -4.35
CA LYS A 340 -14.50 -37.83 -5.00
C LYS A 340 -14.62 -36.37 -5.45
N LYS A 341 -13.51 -35.73 -5.83
CA LYS A 341 -13.47 -34.38 -6.41
C LYS A 341 -12.62 -34.37 -7.68
N VAL A 342 -12.97 -33.49 -8.61
CA VAL A 342 -12.16 -33.22 -9.81
C VAL A 342 -11.04 -32.26 -9.42
N VAL A 343 -9.79 -32.67 -9.65
CA VAL A 343 -8.59 -31.85 -9.43
C VAL A 343 -7.85 -31.68 -10.76
N LEU A 344 -7.55 -30.44 -11.12
CA LEU A 344 -6.87 -30.12 -12.39
C LEU A 344 -5.38 -30.48 -12.32
N ILE A 345 -4.83 -30.90 -13.45
CA ILE A 345 -3.39 -31.11 -13.62
C ILE A 345 -2.81 -29.96 -14.44
N ASP A 346 -1.66 -29.43 -14.01
CA ASP A 346 -0.90 -28.48 -14.83
C ASP A 346 -0.24 -29.22 -15.99
N GLU A 347 -0.60 -28.85 -17.22
CA GLU A 347 -0.10 -29.44 -18.46
C GLU A 347 1.43 -29.37 -18.62
N HIS A 348 2.09 -28.39 -18.00
CA HIS A 348 3.54 -28.22 -18.11
C HIS A 348 4.32 -28.98 -17.05
N THR A 349 3.78 -29.06 -15.83
CA THR A 349 4.49 -29.60 -14.67
C THR A 349 3.99 -30.97 -14.22
N GLY A 350 2.81 -31.40 -14.68
CA GLY A 350 2.14 -32.63 -14.26
C GLY A 350 1.69 -32.63 -12.81
N ARG A 351 1.72 -31.47 -12.13
CA ARG A 351 1.33 -31.34 -10.72
C ARG A 351 -0.17 -31.10 -10.59
N THR A 352 -0.75 -31.63 -9.51
CA THR A 352 -2.13 -31.37 -9.13
C THR A 352 -2.28 -29.92 -8.64
N MET A 353 -3.34 -29.24 -9.09
CA MET A 353 -3.67 -27.87 -8.72
C MET A 353 -4.90 -27.84 -7.82
N ASP A 354 -4.71 -28.16 -6.54
CA ASP A 354 -5.77 -28.09 -5.54
C ASP A 354 -6.31 -26.66 -5.37
N GLY A 355 -7.64 -26.53 -5.40
CA GLY A 355 -8.35 -25.25 -5.27
C GLY A 355 -8.56 -24.48 -6.59
N ARG A 356 -7.93 -24.90 -7.70
CA ARG A 356 -8.18 -24.29 -9.01
C ARG A 356 -9.40 -24.91 -9.69
N ARG A 357 -10.30 -24.05 -10.20
CA ARG A 357 -11.52 -24.45 -10.92
C ARG A 357 -11.55 -23.89 -12.33
N LEU A 358 -12.31 -24.56 -13.20
CA LEU A 358 -12.62 -24.06 -14.54
C LEU A 358 -13.87 -23.16 -14.45
N SER A 359 -13.88 -22.05 -15.18
CA SER A 359 -15.00 -21.11 -15.25
C SER A 359 -16.11 -21.59 -16.20
N GLU A 360 -17.19 -20.82 -16.32
CA GLU A 360 -18.26 -21.04 -17.32
C GLU A 360 -18.94 -22.41 -17.21
N GLY A 361 -19.20 -22.87 -15.98
CA GLY A 361 -19.89 -24.15 -15.73
C GLY A 361 -19.10 -25.42 -16.14
N LEU A 362 -17.88 -25.28 -16.66
CA LEU A 362 -17.10 -26.39 -17.21
C LEU A 362 -16.60 -27.34 -16.12
N HIS A 363 -16.30 -26.81 -14.93
CA HIS A 363 -15.90 -27.65 -13.80
C HIS A 363 -17.07 -28.51 -13.32
N GLN A 364 -18.27 -27.94 -13.24
CA GLN A 364 -19.51 -28.64 -12.90
C GLN A 364 -19.86 -29.70 -13.95
N ALA A 365 -19.66 -29.40 -15.23
CA ALA A 365 -19.84 -30.37 -16.31
C ALA A 365 -18.85 -31.55 -16.20
N LEU A 366 -17.60 -31.32 -15.78
CA LEU A 366 -16.64 -32.38 -15.48
C LEU A 366 -17.03 -33.19 -14.24
N GLU A 367 -17.49 -32.51 -13.18
CA GLU A 367 -18.00 -33.16 -11.97
C GLU A 367 -19.18 -34.09 -12.32
N ALA A 368 -20.10 -33.64 -13.17
CA ALA A 368 -21.22 -34.44 -13.69
C ALA A 368 -20.76 -35.61 -14.56
N LYS A 369 -19.78 -35.40 -15.44
CA LYS A 369 -19.20 -36.44 -16.31
C LYS A 369 -18.60 -37.60 -15.50
N GLU A 370 -17.87 -37.28 -14.43
CA GLU A 370 -17.21 -38.27 -13.57
C GLU A 370 -18.11 -38.84 -12.47
N GLY A 371 -19.34 -38.32 -12.33
CA GLY A 371 -20.30 -38.76 -11.32
C GLY A 371 -19.88 -38.41 -9.89
N VAL A 372 -19.17 -37.30 -9.71
CA VAL A 372 -18.83 -36.75 -8.39
C VAL A 372 -19.85 -35.70 -7.96
N ASP A 373 -19.74 -35.24 -6.71
CA ASP A 373 -20.64 -34.23 -6.15
C ASP A 373 -20.46 -32.89 -6.90
N ILE A 374 -21.52 -32.38 -7.50
CA ILE A 374 -21.50 -31.16 -8.31
C ILE A 374 -21.63 -29.98 -7.35
N GLN A 375 -20.67 -29.08 -7.39
CA GLN A 375 -20.71 -27.90 -6.54
C GLN A 375 -21.39 -26.74 -7.27
N SER A 376 -22.30 -26.06 -6.59
CA SER A 376 -23.00 -24.89 -7.13
C SER A 376 -22.00 -23.86 -7.67
N GLU A 377 -22.34 -23.30 -8.82
CA GLU A 377 -21.55 -22.23 -9.43
C GLU A 377 -21.54 -20.98 -8.53
N SER A 378 -20.40 -20.29 -8.51
CA SER A 378 -20.35 -18.92 -8.00
C SER A 378 -20.63 -17.97 -9.15
N GLN A 379 -21.70 -17.19 -9.07
CA GLN A 379 -22.02 -16.14 -10.04
C GLN A 379 -21.65 -14.76 -9.48
N THR A 380 -21.16 -13.88 -10.35
CA THR A 380 -20.93 -12.47 -10.00
C THR A 380 -22.26 -11.73 -9.99
N LEU A 381 -22.68 -11.26 -8.81
CA LEU A 381 -23.92 -10.49 -8.64
C LEU A 381 -23.71 -9.00 -8.92
N ALA A 382 -22.58 -8.46 -8.48
CA ALA A 382 -22.22 -7.07 -8.67
C ALA A 382 -20.71 -6.92 -8.76
N SER A 383 -20.24 -6.02 -9.62
CA SER A 383 -18.83 -5.69 -9.71
C SER A 383 -18.60 -4.24 -10.09
N THR A 384 -17.47 -3.69 -9.64
CA THR A 384 -16.98 -2.36 -10.06
C THR A 384 -15.45 -2.35 -9.96
N THR A 385 -14.82 -1.34 -10.54
CA THR A 385 -13.40 -1.07 -10.32
C THR A 385 -13.25 0.17 -9.44
N PHE A 386 -12.12 0.30 -8.73
CA PHE A 386 -11.84 1.51 -7.97
C PHE A 386 -11.81 2.76 -8.86
N GLN A 387 -11.28 2.64 -10.09
CA GLN A 387 -11.29 3.77 -11.03
C GLN A 387 -12.72 4.29 -11.25
N ASN A 388 -13.66 3.39 -11.53
CA ASN A 388 -15.04 3.79 -11.80
C ASN A 388 -15.76 4.27 -10.55
N TYR A 389 -15.55 3.63 -9.41
CA TYR A 389 -16.18 4.04 -8.15
C TYR A 389 -15.75 5.45 -7.73
N PHE A 390 -14.44 5.75 -7.70
CA PHE A 390 -13.96 7.07 -7.25
C PHE A 390 -14.32 8.20 -8.22
N ARG A 391 -14.54 7.90 -9.50
CA ARG A 391 -15.05 8.88 -10.49
C ARG A 391 -16.50 9.29 -10.27
N LEU A 392 -17.26 8.59 -9.40
CA LEU A 392 -18.62 8.96 -9.06
C LEU A 392 -18.70 10.14 -8.09
N TYR A 393 -17.61 10.48 -7.39
CA TYR A 393 -17.59 11.60 -6.47
C TYR A 393 -17.63 12.93 -7.21
N ASN A 394 -18.39 13.90 -6.69
CA ASN A 394 -18.42 15.26 -7.24
C ASN A 394 -17.04 15.93 -7.17
N ASN A 395 -16.31 15.69 -6.09
CA ASN A 395 -14.94 16.17 -5.91
C ASN A 395 -14.06 15.07 -5.29
N LEU A 396 -13.07 14.63 -6.06
CA LEU A 396 -12.07 13.64 -5.69
C LEU A 396 -10.74 14.35 -5.45
N SER A 397 -10.11 14.07 -4.32
CA SER A 397 -8.79 14.59 -3.98
C SER A 397 -7.95 13.51 -3.30
N GLY A 398 -6.65 13.72 -3.20
CA GLY A 398 -5.78 12.76 -2.54
C GLY A 398 -4.47 13.35 -2.04
N MET A 399 -3.81 12.64 -1.14
CA MET A 399 -2.52 13.04 -0.59
C MET A 399 -1.58 11.84 -0.55
N THR A 400 -0.30 12.07 -0.79
CA THR A 400 0.75 11.04 -0.71
C THR A 400 2.13 11.67 -0.64
N GLY A 401 3.18 10.89 -0.36
CA GLY A 401 4.57 11.33 -0.44
C GLY A 401 5.21 11.20 -1.81
N THR A 402 4.57 10.49 -2.75
CA THR A 402 5.18 9.99 -4.00
C THR A 402 4.17 9.95 -5.17
N ALA A 403 3.63 11.10 -5.60
CA ALA A 403 2.65 11.15 -6.68
C ALA A 403 3.20 11.66 -8.02
N ASP A 404 4.31 12.42 -8.03
CA ASP A 404 4.83 13.07 -9.24
C ASP A 404 5.23 12.07 -10.32
N THR A 405 5.65 10.86 -9.93
CA THR A 405 5.97 9.77 -10.87
C THR A 405 4.73 9.29 -11.64
N GLU A 406 3.58 9.19 -10.97
CA GLU A 406 2.31 8.71 -11.54
C GLU A 406 1.38 9.86 -11.97
N ALA A 407 1.89 11.10 -12.01
CA ALA A 407 1.08 12.30 -12.29
C ALA A 407 0.34 12.25 -13.63
N PHE A 408 0.94 11.61 -14.64
CA PHE A 408 0.30 11.42 -15.94
C PHE A 408 -0.92 10.48 -15.84
N GLU A 409 -0.78 9.37 -15.12
CA GLU A 409 -1.84 8.38 -14.95
C GLU A 409 -3.02 8.95 -14.15
N PHE A 410 -2.73 9.68 -13.06
CA PHE A 410 -3.75 10.39 -12.29
C PHE A 410 -4.56 11.37 -13.13
N SER A 411 -3.89 12.17 -13.97
CA SER A 411 -4.56 13.12 -14.85
C SER A 411 -5.38 12.43 -15.92
N GLN A 412 -4.91 11.31 -16.47
CA GLN A 412 -5.58 10.61 -17.56
C GLN A 412 -6.82 9.84 -17.08
N ILE A 413 -6.73 9.16 -15.95
CA ILE A 413 -7.80 8.27 -15.46
C ILE A 413 -8.82 9.05 -14.63
N TYR A 414 -8.35 9.93 -13.75
CA TYR A 414 -9.18 10.60 -12.74
C TYR A 414 -9.35 12.10 -12.97
N GLY A 415 -8.59 12.70 -13.91
CA GLY A 415 -8.57 14.15 -14.09
C GLY A 415 -7.86 14.91 -12.97
N LEU A 416 -7.08 14.21 -12.13
CA LEU A 416 -6.42 14.81 -10.97
C LEU A 416 -5.05 15.38 -11.35
N SER A 417 -4.79 16.63 -10.93
CA SER A 417 -3.47 17.24 -11.07
C SER A 417 -2.62 17.01 -9.82
N VAL A 418 -1.34 16.66 -10.00
CA VAL A 418 -0.39 16.51 -8.88
C VAL A 418 0.33 17.83 -8.62
N VAL A 419 0.40 18.23 -7.36
CA VAL A 419 1.08 19.44 -6.91
C VAL A 419 2.11 19.08 -5.84
N VAL A 420 3.39 19.27 -6.16
CA VAL A 420 4.49 18.97 -5.25
C VAL A 420 4.69 20.14 -4.28
N ILE A 421 4.42 19.89 -3.00
CA ILE A 421 4.50 20.89 -1.94
C ILE A 421 5.91 20.87 -1.34
N PRO A 422 6.56 22.03 -1.14
CA PRO A 422 7.84 22.08 -0.46
C PRO A 422 7.70 21.62 1.00
N THR A 423 8.78 21.05 1.55
CA THR A 423 8.84 20.63 2.96
C THR A 423 8.86 21.84 3.89
N ASN A 424 8.28 21.71 5.09
CA ASN A 424 8.29 22.78 6.10
C ASN A 424 9.71 23.17 6.54
N LYS A 425 10.60 22.17 6.60
CA LYS A 425 12.03 22.33 6.90
C LYS A 425 12.88 21.85 5.71
N PRO A 426 14.09 22.39 5.51
CA PRO A 426 15.01 21.87 4.50
C PRO A 426 15.33 20.39 4.74
N MET A 427 15.25 19.57 3.69
CA MET A 427 15.55 18.14 3.75
C MET A 427 17.06 17.90 3.80
N LEU A 428 17.53 17.20 4.83
CA LEU A 428 18.95 16.87 5.03
C LEU A 428 19.26 15.38 4.83
N ARG A 429 18.27 14.57 4.45
CA ARG A 429 18.45 13.14 4.19
C ARG A 429 19.42 12.95 3.03
N ASN A 430 20.37 12.04 3.20
CA ASN A 430 21.32 11.67 2.16
C ASN A 430 20.87 10.34 1.53
N ASP A 431 20.46 10.38 0.26
CA ASP A 431 20.08 9.19 -0.50
C ASP A 431 21.33 8.66 -1.21
N ALA A 432 21.84 7.51 -0.73
CA ALA A 432 23.00 6.84 -1.31
C ALA A 432 22.63 6.13 -2.63
N ASN A 433 23.64 5.86 -3.47
CA ASN A 433 23.44 5.07 -4.69
C ASN A 433 23.21 3.60 -4.37
N ASP A 434 22.45 2.91 -5.23
CA ASP A 434 22.21 1.48 -5.12
C ASP A 434 23.51 0.67 -5.22
N LEU A 435 23.66 -0.32 -4.32
CA LEU A 435 24.76 -1.29 -4.34
C LEU A 435 24.28 -2.61 -4.96
N ILE A 436 25.02 -3.10 -5.96
CA ILE A 436 24.67 -4.30 -6.72
C ILE A 436 25.72 -5.38 -6.41
N TYR A 437 25.23 -6.58 -6.08
CA TYR A 437 26.05 -7.74 -5.74
C TYR A 437 25.81 -8.88 -6.73
N MET A 438 26.79 -9.78 -6.86
CA MET A 438 26.71 -10.91 -7.80
C MET A 438 25.82 -12.03 -7.26
N SER A 439 25.79 -12.21 -5.94
CA SER A 439 24.93 -13.19 -5.29
C SER A 439 24.03 -12.59 -4.21
N VAL A 440 22.96 -13.31 -3.89
CA VAL A 440 22.04 -12.96 -2.81
C VAL A 440 22.71 -13.09 -1.44
N GLU A 441 23.60 -14.07 -1.29
CA GLU A 441 24.36 -14.32 -0.06
C GLU A 441 25.31 -13.15 0.23
N GLU A 442 26.12 -12.73 -0.74
CA GLU A 442 27.02 -11.56 -0.63
C GLU A 442 26.23 -10.30 -0.27
N LYS A 443 25.08 -10.10 -0.91
CA LYS A 443 24.18 -8.96 -0.62
C LYS A 443 23.73 -8.98 0.85
N PHE A 444 23.28 -10.12 1.36
CA PHE A 444 22.80 -10.22 2.75
C PHE A 444 23.94 -10.08 3.76
N GLU A 445 25.12 -10.62 3.47
CA GLU A 445 26.30 -10.45 4.31
C GLU A 445 26.70 -8.97 4.40
N ALA A 446 26.73 -8.25 3.26
CA ALA A 446 27.00 -6.82 3.23
C ALA A 446 25.94 -5.99 3.98
N ILE A 447 24.65 -6.31 3.82
CA ILE A 447 23.57 -5.63 4.57
C ILE A 447 23.76 -5.83 6.09
N VAL A 448 24.14 -7.02 6.52
CA VAL A 448 24.35 -7.32 7.96
C VAL A 448 25.55 -6.57 8.51
N GLU A 449 26.62 -6.45 7.71
CA GLU A 449 27.80 -5.64 8.06
C GLU A 449 27.45 -4.16 8.21
N ASP A 450 26.70 -3.59 7.25
CA ASP A 450 26.22 -2.20 7.32
C ASP A 450 25.34 -1.97 8.56
N ILE A 451 24.39 -2.88 8.82
CA ILE A 451 23.50 -2.80 10.00
C ILE A 451 24.34 -2.81 11.29
N LYS A 452 25.37 -3.65 11.38
CA LYS A 452 26.25 -3.69 12.55
C LYS A 452 27.00 -2.37 12.72
N GLU A 453 27.64 -1.89 11.66
CA GLU A 453 28.45 -0.67 11.70
C GLU A 453 27.62 0.55 12.13
N ILE A 454 26.39 0.65 11.62
CA ILE A 454 25.46 1.73 11.97
C ILE A 454 24.92 1.56 13.39
N SER A 455 24.50 0.34 13.75
CA SER A 455 23.89 0.07 15.06
C SER A 455 24.89 0.15 16.21
N GLU A 456 26.17 -0.13 15.99
CA GLU A 456 27.26 0.07 16.97
C GLU A 456 27.41 1.53 17.41
N LYS A 457 26.99 2.46 16.55
CA LYS A 457 26.99 3.91 16.84
C LYS A 457 25.73 4.32 17.62
N GLY A 458 24.75 3.43 17.75
CA GLY A 458 23.46 3.71 18.37
C GLY A 458 22.43 4.33 17.44
N ALA A 459 22.71 4.46 16.14
CA ALA A 459 21.71 4.92 15.19
C ALA A 459 20.67 3.80 14.92
N PRO A 460 19.37 4.14 14.79
CA PRO A 460 18.35 3.19 14.39
C PRO A 460 18.47 2.81 12.91
N VAL A 461 18.06 1.58 12.60
CA VAL A 461 18.04 1.04 11.24
C VAL A 461 16.66 0.45 10.93
N LEU A 462 16.07 0.87 9.82
CA LEU A 462 14.95 0.23 9.16
C LEU A 462 15.50 -0.54 7.96
N VAL A 463 14.99 -1.74 7.68
CA VAL A 463 15.37 -2.51 6.49
C VAL A 463 14.11 -2.92 5.74
N GLY A 464 13.96 -2.43 4.52
CA GLY A 464 12.86 -2.81 3.63
C GLY A 464 13.16 -4.13 2.90
N THR A 465 12.19 -5.04 2.86
CA THR A 465 12.25 -6.29 2.08
C THR A 465 10.98 -6.44 1.24
N ALA A 466 11.04 -7.16 0.12
CA ALA A 466 9.87 -7.31 -0.77
C ALA A 466 8.94 -8.49 -0.39
N SER A 467 9.37 -9.39 0.48
CA SER A 467 8.59 -10.58 0.83
C SER A 467 8.86 -11.08 2.25
N ILE A 468 7.90 -11.82 2.80
CA ILE A 468 8.03 -12.41 4.14
C ILE A 468 9.22 -13.37 4.17
N ASP A 469 9.43 -14.15 3.11
CA ASP A 469 10.55 -15.09 3.01
C ASP A 469 11.91 -14.39 3.03
N THR A 470 12.02 -13.22 2.39
CA THR A 470 13.27 -12.44 2.39
C THR A 470 13.51 -11.77 3.75
N SER A 471 12.45 -11.30 4.42
CA SER A 471 12.50 -10.84 5.81
C SER A 471 12.98 -11.93 6.77
N GLU A 472 12.41 -13.13 6.69
CA GLU A 472 12.80 -14.28 7.52
C GLU A 472 14.22 -14.75 7.23
N LEU A 473 14.64 -14.70 5.96
CA LEU A 473 16.01 -15.01 5.58
C LEU A 473 17.00 -14.01 6.19
N LEU A 474 16.77 -12.70 6.03
CA LEU A 474 17.60 -11.66 6.65
C LEU A 474 17.63 -11.80 8.18
N SER A 475 16.48 -12.10 8.80
CA SER A 475 16.38 -12.35 10.24
C SER A 475 17.32 -13.48 10.69
N LYS A 476 17.46 -14.55 9.90
CA LYS A 476 18.40 -15.64 10.20
C LYS A 476 19.86 -15.18 10.15
N PHE A 477 20.23 -14.37 9.15
CA PHE A 477 21.59 -13.81 9.07
C PHE A 477 21.89 -12.91 10.27
N LEU A 478 20.96 -12.03 10.66
CA LEU A 478 21.12 -11.18 11.84
C LEU A 478 21.19 -12.00 13.15
N LYS A 479 20.38 -13.05 13.29
CA LYS A 479 20.42 -13.97 14.46
C LYS A 479 21.75 -14.71 14.55
N LYS A 480 22.32 -15.16 13.43
CA LYS A 480 23.65 -15.80 13.37
C LYS A 480 24.72 -14.88 13.96
N GLU A 481 24.61 -13.59 13.69
CA GLU A 481 25.50 -12.54 14.19
C GLU A 481 25.06 -11.92 15.53
N ASN A 482 24.07 -12.51 16.20
CA ASN A 482 23.53 -12.08 17.50
C ASN A 482 23.04 -10.61 17.54
N VAL A 483 22.52 -10.13 16.40
CA VAL A 483 21.95 -8.79 16.27
C VAL A 483 20.45 -8.84 16.59
N LYS A 484 20.05 -8.15 17.67
CA LYS A 484 18.63 -8.04 18.06
C LYS A 484 17.88 -7.14 17.08
N HIS A 485 16.72 -7.59 16.61
CA HIS A 485 15.89 -6.88 15.65
C HIS A 485 14.43 -7.33 15.78
N GLU A 486 13.52 -6.49 15.28
CA GLU A 486 12.09 -6.77 15.15
C GLU A 486 11.72 -6.99 13.68
N VAL A 487 10.71 -7.83 13.40
CA VAL A 487 10.26 -8.13 12.03
C VAL A 487 8.77 -7.84 11.90
N LEU A 488 8.40 -7.10 10.86
CA LEU A 488 7.03 -6.71 10.53
C LEU A 488 6.61 -7.40 9.23
N ASN A 489 5.54 -8.17 9.29
CA ASN A 489 5.10 -9.05 8.20
C ASN A 489 3.73 -8.70 7.63
N ALA A 490 3.21 -7.50 7.92
CA ALA A 490 1.92 -6.99 7.47
C ALA A 490 0.71 -7.86 7.87
N LYS A 491 0.80 -8.59 9.00
CA LYS A 491 -0.30 -9.44 9.50
C LYS A 491 -1.10 -8.78 10.61
N TYR A 492 -0.47 -7.96 11.45
CA TYR A 492 -1.10 -7.39 12.64
C TYR A 492 -0.81 -5.89 12.74
N HIS A 493 -1.60 -5.07 12.05
CA HIS A 493 -1.34 -3.64 11.89
C HIS A 493 -1.19 -2.87 13.20
N GLU A 494 -2.01 -3.15 14.22
CA GLU A 494 -1.94 -2.46 15.51
C GLU A 494 -0.61 -2.73 16.24
N LYS A 495 -0.22 -4.00 16.37
CA LYS A 495 1.07 -4.40 16.98
C LYS A 495 2.25 -3.89 16.17
N GLU A 496 2.14 -3.92 14.85
CA GLU A 496 3.18 -3.41 13.95
C GLU A 496 3.36 -1.90 14.11
N ALA A 497 2.27 -1.15 14.29
CA ALA A 497 2.33 0.29 14.56
C ALA A 497 3.03 0.58 15.90
N GLU A 498 2.79 -0.21 16.95
CA GLU A 498 3.50 -0.09 18.22
C GLU A 498 5.02 -0.31 18.06
N ILE A 499 5.42 -1.31 17.27
CA ILE A 499 6.83 -1.60 16.99
C ILE A 499 7.46 -0.47 16.16
N ILE A 500 6.78 -0.01 15.10
CA ILE A 500 7.26 1.07 14.23
C ILE A 500 7.41 2.39 14.98
N ALA A 501 6.49 2.72 15.89
CA ALA A 501 6.59 3.91 16.72
C ALA A 501 7.87 3.92 17.59
N GLN A 502 8.44 2.74 17.85
CA GLN A 502 9.66 2.54 18.62
C GLN A 502 10.92 2.40 17.74
N ALA A 503 10.76 2.27 16.42
CA ALA A 503 11.85 2.02 15.47
C ALA A 503 12.87 3.16 15.40
N GLY A 504 12.48 4.38 15.79
CA GLY A 504 13.36 5.55 15.82
C GLY A 504 14.22 5.67 17.10
N ARG A 505 14.18 4.68 17.99
CA ARG A 505 14.99 4.67 19.23
C ARG A 505 16.44 4.27 18.96
N ALA A 506 17.35 4.77 19.78
CA ALA A 506 18.78 4.49 19.63
C ALA A 506 19.07 2.97 19.60
N GLY A 507 19.74 2.51 18.53
CA GLY A 507 20.12 1.13 18.30
C GLY A 507 18.97 0.18 17.94
N ALA A 508 17.75 0.69 17.71
CA ALA A 508 16.64 -0.12 17.23
C ALA A 508 16.88 -0.60 15.80
N ILE A 509 16.62 -1.88 15.54
CA ILE A 509 16.72 -2.48 14.20
C ILE A 509 15.38 -3.10 13.88
N THR A 510 14.77 -2.64 12.79
CA THR A 510 13.44 -3.08 12.36
C THR A 510 13.48 -3.54 10.92
N ILE A 511 12.97 -4.73 10.64
CA ILE A 511 12.78 -5.24 9.28
C ILE A 511 11.31 -5.07 8.91
N ALA A 512 11.03 -4.41 7.80
CA ALA A 512 9.69 -4.24 7.26
C ALA A 512 9.53 -5.03 5.95
N THR A 513 8.53 -5.90 5.89
CA THR A 513 8.10 -6.53 4.64
C THR A 513 7.18 -5.59 3.87
N ASN A 514 7.50 -5.33 2.59
CA ASN A 514 6.84 -4.36 1.73
C ASN A 514 6.69 -3.00 2.42
N MET A 515 5.45 -2.55 2.61
CA MET A 515 5.10 -1.33 3.31
C MET A 515 4.43 -1.64 4.66
N ALA A 516 4.87 -2.69 5.36
CA ALA A 516 4.43 -2.95 6.74
C ALA A 516 4.75 -1.74 7.63
N GLY A 517 3.80 -1.31 8.46
CA GLY A 517 3.95 -0.10 9.27
C GLY A 517 3.57 1.21 8.58
N ARG A 518 3.02 1.16 7.35
CA ARG A 518 2.56 2.35 6.62
C ARG A 518 1.59 3.19 7.45
N GLY A 519 1.68 4.50 7.27
CA GLY A 519 0.82 5.47 7.94
C GLY A 519 1.25 5.77 9.38
N THR A 520 2.29 5.13 9.92
CA THR A 520 2.87 5.44 11.23
C THR A 520 4.24 6.09 11.06
N ASP A 521 4.37 7.36 11.45
CA ASP A 521 5.63 8.09 11.36
C ASP A 521 6.66 7.57 12.37
N ILE A 522 7.89 7.32 11.91
CA ILE A 522 9.02 6.96 12.78
C ILE A 522 9.61 8.24 13.36
N LYS A 523 9.22 8.57 14.59
CA LYS A 523 9.81 9.69 15.34
C LYS A 523 11.18 9.30 15.87
N LEU A 524 12.19 10.09 15.55
CA LEU A 524 13.52 9.93 16.12
C LEU A 524 13.46 10.19 17.63
N GLY A 525 13.91 9.22 18.42
CA GLY A 525 13.89 9.32 19.87
C GLY A 525 14.87 10.39 20.39
N SER A 526 14.51 11.04 21.49
CA SER A 526 15.50 11.64 22.38
C SER A 526 16.16 10.52 23.19
N PHE A 527 17.45 10.65 23.48
CA PHE A 527 18.11 9.79 24.45
C PHE A 527 18.84 10.63 25.47
N THR A 528 18.77 10.19 26.72
CA THR A 528 19.55 10.78 27.81
C THR A 528 21.00 10.29 27.71
N ARG A 529 21.93 10.97 28.38
CA ARG A 529 23.30 10.47 28.51
C ARG A 529 23.33 9.08 29.16
N GLU A 530 22.36 8.77 30.01
CA GLU A 530 22.18 7.46 30.63
C GLU A 530 21.81 6.38 29.61
N ASP A 531 20.84 6.67 28.71
CA ASP A 531 20.46 5.76 27.63
C ASP A 531 21.64 5.47 26.69
N PHE A 532 22.45 6.50 26.39
CA PHE A 532 23.65 6.34 25.57
C PHE A 532 24.72 5.48 26.26
N ILE A 533 24.97 5.70 27.56
CA ILE A 533 25.85 4.83 28.34
C ILE A 533 25.31 3.40 28.38
N GLU A 534 24.01 3.21 28.61
CA GLU A 534 23.41 1.89 28.64
C GLU A 534 23.58 1.16 27.30
N HIS A 535 23.42 1.88 26.18
CA HIS A 535 23.69 1.36 24.85
C HIS A 535 25.15 0.90 24.71
N LEU A 536 26.12 1.76 25.07
CA LEU A 536 27.54 1.43 25.03
C LEU A 536 27.90 0.24 25.94
N LEU A 537 27.28 0.14 27.12
CA LEU A 537 27.47 -0.97 28.06
C LEU A 537 26.89 -2.27 27.52
N LYS A 538 25.67 -2.25 26.97
CA LYS A 538 25.01 -3.41 26.35
C LYS A 538 25.83 -3.98 25.20
N ARG A 539 26.50 -3.11 24.45
CA ARG A 539 27.39 -3.47 23.33
C ARG A 539 28.83 -3.78 23.74
N SER A 540 29.14 -3.75 25.05
CA SER A 540 30.51 -3.95 25.56
C SER A 540 31.56 -2.95 25.04
N LEU A 541 31.11 -1.78 24.55
CA LEU A 541 31.95 -0.70 24.02
C LEU A 541 32.47 0.24 25.13
N ALA A 542 31.75 0.36 26.24
CA ALA A 542 32.18 1.12 27.41
C ALA A 542 32.35 0.21 28.64
N SER A 543 33.07 0.71 29.64
CA SER A 543 33.19 0.07 30.95
C SER A 543 32.16 0.63 31.95
N LYS A 544 31.82 -0.15 32.98
CA LYS A 544 30.85 0.24 34.02
C LYS A 544 31.27 1.46 34.86
N SER A 545 32.49 1.97 34.68
CA SER A 545 32.98 3.17 35.37
C SER A 545 32.54 4.48 34.71
N LEU A 546 32.01 4.43 33.47
CA LEU A 546 31.54 5.61 32.75
C LEU A 546 30.27 6.17 33.41
N LYS A 547 30.28 7.46 33.74
CA LYS A 547 29.16 8.16 34.39
C LYS A 547 28.52 9.20 33.44
N PRO A 548 27.23 9.55 33.62
CA PRO A 548 26.53 10.52 32.77
C PRO A 548 27.11 11.95 32.81
N ASP A 549 27.80 12.32 33.88
CA ASP A 549 28.46 13.61 34.07
C ASP A 549 29.87 13.68 33.47
N ALA A 550 30.38 12.59 32.90
CA ALA A 550 31.71 12.54 32.32
C ALA A 550 31.90 13.53 31.17
N THR A 551 33.12 14.05 31.01
CA THR A 551 33.49 14.92 29.89
C THR A 551 33.55 14.13 28.57
N GLU A 552 33.60 14.83 27.43
CA GLU A 552 33.76 14.14 26.13
C GLU A 552 35.10 13.39 26.02
N GLU A 553 36.17 13.94 26.62
CA GLU A 553 37.48 13.29 26.69
C GLU A 553 37.41 12.01 27.53
N GLU A 554 36.76 12.05 28.70
CA GLU A 554 36.58 10.87 29.57
C GLU A 554 35.72 9.78 28.89
N LEU A 555 34.70 10.17 28.13
CA LEU A 555 33.89 9.25 27.33
C LEU A 555 34.75 8.55 26.27
N ARG A 556 35.54 9.31 25.51
CA ARG A 556 36.43 8.78 24.46
C ARG A 556 37.50 7.89 25.04
N GLU A 557 38.14 8.31 26.11
CA GLU A 557 39.14 7.52 26.80
C GLU A 557 38.56 6.20 27.29
N ASN A 558 37.38 6.22 27.91
CA ASN A 558 36.74 4.99 28.40
C ASN A 558 36.45 4.00 27.27
N VAL A 559 35.87 4.49 26.17
CA VAL A 559 35.52 3.65 25.02
C VAL A 559 36.78 3.17 24.31
N TYR A 560 37.76 4.04 24.05
CA TYR A 560 38.99 3.67 23.32
C TYR A 560 39.82 2.66 24.12
N ARG A 561 39.94 2.82 25.43
CA ARG A 561 40.63 1.82 26.29
C ARG A 561 39.89 0.48 26.28
N LYS A 562 38.56 0.50 26.18
CA LYS A 562 37.75 -0.71 26.16
C LYS A 562 37.82 -1.43 24.80
N THR A 563 37.86 -0.71 23.70
CA THR A 563 37.84 -1.26 22.32
C THR A 563 39.22 -1.52 21.74
N ALA A 564 40.27 -0.82 22.20
CA ALA A 564 41.63 -0.99 21.69
C ALA A 564 42.14 -2.43 21.70
N PRO A 565 41.92 -3.26 22.74
CA PRO A 565 42.40 -4.64 22.73
C PRO A 565 41.75 -5.55 21.69
N SER A 566 40.55 -5.20 21.19
CA SER A 566 39.87 -5.93 20.12
C SER A 566 40.22 -5.43 18.73
N ILE A 567 40.71 -4.19 18.60
CA ILE A 567 40.96 -3.52 17.32
C ILE A 567 42.45 -3.54 16.99
N LEU A 568 43.32 -3.17 17.94
CA LEU A 568 44.75 -3.01 17.70
C LEU A 568 45.48 -4.36 17.80
N PRO A 569 46.20 -4.79 16.74
CA PRO A 569 47.00 -6.02 16.78
C PRO A 569 48.10 -5.91 17.84
N GLY A 570 48.15 -6.85 18.78
CA GLY A 570 49.24 -6.94 19.77
C GLY A 570 49.10 -6.06 21.01
N VAL A 571 48.02 -5.27 21.13
CA VAL A 571 47.70 -4.51 22.35
C VAL A 571 46.77 -5.33 23.23
N ASN A 572 47.24 -5.78 24.39
CA ASN A 572 46.39 -6.44 25.38
C ASN A 572 45.73 -5.42 26.32
N LYS A 573 44.73 -5.88 27.11
CA LYS A 573 43.98 -5.01 28.03
C LYS A 573 44.86 -4.20 28.99
N ARG A 574 45.94 -4.80 29.49
CA ARG A 574 46.86 -4.15 30.43
C ARG A 574 47.68 -3.07 29.75
N GLN A 575 48.15 -3.32 28.52
CA GLN A 575 48.86 -2.34 27.71
C GLN A 575 47.96 -1.16 27.34
N ALA A 576 46.69 -1.42 26.98
CA ALA A 576 45.72 -0.35 26.70
C ALA A 576 45.39 0.50 27.94
N GLU A 577 45.49 -0.04 29.16
CA GLU A 577 45.32 0.70 30.41
C GLU A 577 46.59 1.49 30.80
N GLU A 578 47.79 0.99 30.48
CA GLU A 578 49.08 1.61 30.82
C GLU A 578 49.53 2.71 29.83
N MET A 579 49.03 2.70 28.58
CA MET A 579 49.33 3.73 27.57
C MET A 579 48.71 5.10 27.91
N SER A 580 49.39 6.18 27.52
CA SER A 580 48.79 7.52 27.54
C SER A 580 47.62 7.60 26.55
N PHE A 581 46.63 8.44 26.85
CA PHE A 581 45.44 8.55 25.99
C PHE A 581 45.83 9.03 24.58
N ASP A 582 46.74 9.99 24.45
CA ASP A 582 47.22 10.51 23.16
C ASP A 582 47.87 9.43 22.30
N GLU A 583 48.68 8.55 22.90
CA GLU A 583 49.33 7.43 22.19
C GLU A 583 48.31 6.38 21.75
N LEU A 584 47.35 6.05 22.63
CA LEU A 584 46.30 5.07 22.34
C LEU A 584 45.37 5.57 21.24
N GLU A 585 44.97 6.83 21.33
CA GLU A 585 44.13 7.49 20.34
C GLU A 585 44.83 7.53 18.98
N LEU A 586 46.10 7.94 18.92
CA LEU A 586 46.84 8.00 17.67
C LEU A 586 47.00 6.62 17.04
N ALA A 587 47.22 5.57 17.84
CA ALA A 587 47.28 4.20 17.36
C ALA A 587 45.95 3.74 16.74
N LEU A 588 44.82 4.05 17.38
CA LEU A 588 43.49 3.75 16.85
C LEU A 588 43.19 4.53 15.56
N LEU A 589 43.48 5.84 15.53
CA LEU A 589 43.28 6.67 14.35
C LEU A 589 44.09 6.19 13.15
N ARG A 590 45.33 5.74 13.37
CA ARG A 590 46.17 5.16 12.31
C ARG A 590 45.60 3.86 11.80
N HIS A 591 45.21 2.96 12.69
CA HIS A 591 44.60 1.69 12.30
C HIS A 591 43.33 1.93 11.47
N TRP A 592 42.45 2.81 11.93
CA TRP A 592 41.25 3.18 11.18
C TRP A 592 41.57 3.86 9.86
N ALA A 593 42.61 4.70 9.78
CA ALA A 593 43.00 5.32 8.52
C ALA A 593 43.53 4.29 7.52
N GLU A 594 44.30 3.30 7.95
CA GLU A 594 44.77 2.20 7.09
C GLU A 594 43.61 1.33 6.58
N GLU A 595 42.62 1.08 7.43
CA GLU A 595 41.49 0.22 7.11
C GLU A 595 40.42 0.93 6.28
N PHE A 596 40.10 2.18 6.64
CA PHE A 596 38.94 2.90 6.12
C PHE A 596 39.30 4.06 5.19
N THR A 597 40.56 4.29 4.83
CA THR A 597 40.95 5.33 3.86
C THR A 597 41.90 4.82 2.80
N TRP A 598 42.12 5.62 1.75
CA TRP A 598 43.08 5.32 0.69
C TRP A 598 44.50 5.80 1.02
N MET A 599 44.76 6.18 2.27
CA MET A 599 46.09 6.62 2.68
C MET A 599 47.09 5.46 2.61
N SER A 600 48.24 5.70 1.97
CA SER A 600 49.34 4.72 1.98
C SER A 600 49.90 4.56 3.40
N GLY A 601 50.38 3.38 3.80
CA GLY A 601 50.90 3.14 5.16
C GLY A 601 51.98 4.15 5.61
N LYS A 602 52.85 4.61 4.69
CA LYS A 602 53.83 5.68 4.99
C LYS A 602 53.19 7.04 5.27
N ALA A 603 52.07 7.35 4.62
CA ALA A 603 51.31 8.56 4.88
C ALA A 603 50.57 8.50 6.22
N VAL A 604 50.06 7.31 6.60
CA VAL A 604 49.41 7.11 7.90
C VAL A 604 50.40 7.20 9.06
N GLU A 605 51.58 6.59 8.94
CA GLU A 605 52.63 6.68 9.97
C GLU A 605 53.12 8.11 10.21
N GLY A 606 53.19 8.92 9.14
CA GLY A 606 53.64 10.32 9.20
C GLY A 606 52.56 11.34 9.60
N ALA A 607 51.27 10.97 9.57
CA ALA A 607 50.17 11.88 9.83
C ALA A 607 49.90 12.05 11.33
N GLY A 608 49.52 13.28 11.72
CA GLY A 608 49.05 13.61 13.05
C GLY A 608 47.57 13.28 13.25
N ALA A 609 47.10 13.31 14.51
CA ALA A 609 45.71 12.96 14.85
C ALA A 609 44.66 13.77 14.06
N ASP A 610 44.86 15.08 13.88
CA ASP A 610 43.90 15.94 13.19
C ASP A 610 43.85 15.69 11.67
N GLU A 611 44.98 15.35 11.06
CA GLU A 611 45.06 14.99 9.64
C GLU A 611 44.36 13.64 9.39
N LEU A 612 44.59 12.65 10.26
CA LEU A 612 43.91 11.36 10.22
C LEU A 612 42.39 11.51 10.41
N ARG A 613 41.94 12.33 11.37
CA ARG A 613 40.52 12.63 11.57
C ARG A 613 39.90 13.27 10.33
N THR A 614 40.59 14.22 9.72
CA THR A 614 40.12 14.91 8.51
C THR A 614 39.96 13.94 7.33
N GLU A 615 40.87 12.98 7.18
CA GLU A 615 40.79 12.01 6.10
C GLU A 615 39.72 10.94 6.35
N LEU A 616 39.60 10.47 7.59
CA LEU A 616 38.50 9.61 8.04
C LEU A 616 37.14 10.31 7.84
N ASP A 617 37.09 11.63 8.08
CA ASP A 617 35.90 12.45 7.88
C ASP A 617 35.45 12.53 6.42
N LYS A 618 36.39 12.51 5.47
CA LYS A 618 36.08 12.52 4.03
C LYS A 618 35.52 11.20 3.54
N ASN A 619 35.98 10.07 4.08
CA ASN A 619 35.51 8.75 3.66
C ASN A 619 34.22 8.31 4.39
N GLY A 620 34.04 8.76 5.63
CA GLY A 620 32.78 8.61 6.38
C GLY A 620 32.45 7.22 6.92
N ARG A 621 33.32 6.22 6.69
CA ARG A 621 33.17 4.81 7.11
C ARG A 621 33.50 4.62 8.59
N CYS A 622 34.70 5.00 9.04
CA CYS A 622 34.95 5.06 10.48
C CYS A 622 34.22 6.26 11.08
N LYS A 623 33.31 6.06 12.05
CA LYS A 623 32.69 7.17 12.80
C LYS A 623 33.00 7.13 14.31
N LEU A 624 33.70 6.08 14.79
CA LEU A 624 34.14 5.99 16.20
C LEU A 624 35.19 7.05 16.55
N HIS A 625 35.90 7.61 15.56
CA HIS A 625 36.79 8.76 15.76
C HIS A 625 36.04 10.06 16.09
N ARG A 626 34.72 10.11 15.89
CA ARG A 626 33.81 11.21 16.23
C ARG A 626 33.01 10.98 17.52
N LEU A 627 33.40 10.03 18.36
CA LEU A 627 32.66 9.75 19.59
C LEU A 627 32.60 11.00 20.47
N ARG A 628 31.38 11.43 20.79
CA ARG A 628 31.07 12.60 21.61
C ARG A 628 29.77 12.38 22.35
N TRP A 629 29.38 13.33 23.21
CA TRP A 629 28.03 13.33 23.76
C TRP A 629 27.05 13.79 22.70
N PHE A 630 26.22 12.86 22.25
CA PHE A 630 25.14 13.13 21.32
C PHE A 630 23.89 13.53 22.11
N LYS A 631 23.10 14.49 21.61
CA LYS A 631 21.90 15.00 22.30
C LYS A 631 20.61 14.38 21.77
N ASN A 632 20.63 13.91 20.53
CA ASN A 632 19.50 13.30 19.84
C ASN A 632 20.00 12.28 18.80
N VAL A 633 19.09 11.45 18.29
CA VAL A 633 19.40 10.45 17.24
C VAL A 633 19.86 11.12 15.94
N GLU A 634 19.43 12.36 15.68
CA GLU A 634 19.89 13.15 14.53
C GLU A 634 21.42 13.37 14.57
N ASP A 635 21.99 13.65 15.74
CA ASP A 635 23.45 13.79 15.89
C ASP A 635 24.22 12.47 15.63
N LEU A 636 23.54 11.32 15.75
CA LEU A 636 24.08 9.98 15.43
C LEU A 636 23.99 9.62 13.95
N GLY A 637 23.41 10.49 13.12
CA GLY A 637 23.17 10.24 11.69
C GLY A 637 21.71 10.00 11.33
N GLY A 638 20.79 10.02 12.30
CA GLY A 638 19.36 9.82 12.08
C GLY A 638 18.97 8.35 11.92
N LEU A 639 17.78 8.12 11.36
CA LEU A 639 17.32 6.79 10.96
C LEU A 639 17.97 6.41 9.63
N HIS A 640 18.66 5.27 9.61
CA HIS A 640 19.12 4.63 8.39
C HIS A 640 18.01 3.71 7.87
N VAL A 641 17.79 3.70 6.55
CA VAL A 641 16.71 2.95 5.88
C VAL A 641 17.29 2.09 4.77
#